data_AF-A0A6I7NTN5-F1
#
_entry.id   AF-A0A6I7NTN5-F1
#
_cell.length_a   1.000
_cell.length_b   1.000
_cell.length_c   1.000
_cell.angle_alpha   90.00
_cell.angle_beta   90.00
_cell.angle_gamma   90.00
#
_symmetry.space_group_name_H-M   'P 1'
#
loop_
_entity.id
_entity.type
_entity.pdbx_description
1 polymer ?
#
loop_
_entity_poly.entity_id
_entity_poly.type
_entity_poly.pdbx_seq_one_letter_code
_entity_poly.pdbx_strand_id
1 'polypeptide(L)'
;MSRFFFFGSSSVLLASVFFLYSCTSTEPAATNNTAVEVTDYEHLQAQAELPDRLHVLFLGDEGHHQPRERLRVIVSNFADQGIFFHYSDRQDDLNLKNLQRFDALMIYGNRSGLTSQQESDLMQYVQSGGGLVAVHSASASFNDSDAFVNLVGGAFKAHGDGTFSVRHVLPDHPVKSGVQVFESWDETYVHMKHNPDKTVLSVRVEGDHEEPWTWVRNHGDGRVFYTAWGHDERTWKQPGFQQLIDRGIRWVSGDWALEAEFEFPQITYGEGLLPYYPPGERWGTIGDPITEVQNPLSPEESWQLIVTHPDFRVELFASEEQVINPIDLTWDEQGRLWVLETVDYPNKFTDDRTGSDRIKILEDTTGDGRADKVTTFVEGLNIPTGLVLVNGGVIVAQAPDFIFFKDTTGDGIADYREVLFTGWGTFDTHAGPSNLRYGFDNQIWGTVGYSAFEGTVGDEDHRFSSGFYRFRPDGSKLEYISNTSNNTWGIHFNEEGIVFGSTANLDVPVHSVIPNRYYDLIRGFGQKPRLPMIANTNRIFPLFEEVRQVDQHGRYTAGSGFEVYTARDFPQSYWNRKAFVSEPTGHLLGSFILEPHGSTYRALNTWNKMASRDEWFSPIQSRVGPDGALWVLDWYNLIIQHNPTPPDFETGEGNAYINELRDQKHARIYRIVHKDASHEQSLNLKDASPDQLVEALGNDNMFWRLTAQRLLVERGNDDVTSELLDLLADQRVDDLGLNPGALHALWTLHGLGLIHDSNPDVTKAVVRALYHPASSVRRAALIVLPRNRQMLEEVIAAGFFPTRDAPGKMGYTLPARLMFNADPKVKLEALLAAAEMPADARVGRALSEMVMLEENVNDRWLRDGISIAAARNETEFLENVLLKTFSDSADDDYKNHVSTVVERVARHFAMGERPDLVVAGMLLSLESADVIIGSAFLDGLTEEWQEDKKPILDEFLVEHLREMSRTMPDEFREKLMELADKWGRPGLFDAIAEEVQPPATEERHVHTEPAAPAQREVPYDEAATVTAADGDTLVVRSFGADLSYDVTEIRAAAGSTITIRYDNTQSEMPHNVVFVYAEGDIYPVGMAALRALQHEYIPVDDEAYGKIFGYTRLARPGEVAYVTITVPPPGSYPYICTYPGHFTMMQGRLISQ
;
A
#
# COMPACT_ATOMS: atom_id res chain seq x y z
N MET A 1 -45.99 -27.08 -7.67
CA MET A 1 -47.20 -27.42 -6.91
C MET A 1 -46.79 -27.52 -5.45
N SER A 2 -46.90 -26.40 -4.73
CA SER A 2 -47.97 -26.14 -3.75
C SER A 2 -47.57 -26.69 -2.37
N ARG A 3 -47.52 -25.97 -1.25
CA ARG A 3 -47.75 -24.58 -0.82
C ARG A 3 -47.05 -24.53 0.55
N PHE A 4 -46.16 -23.58 0.85
CA PHE A 4 -46.44 -22.21 1.30
C PHE A 4 -47.11 -22.08 2.69
N PHE A 5 -46.34 -21.49 3.62
CA PHE A 5 -46.63 -20.26 4.40
C PHE A 5 -47.63 -20.35 5.58
N PHE A 6 -47.56 -19.58 6.69
CA PHE A 6 -46.59 -18.65 7.31
C PHE A 6 -47.33 -18.02 8.53
N PHE A 7 -46.60 -17.14 9.24
CA PHE A 7 -47.05 -16.00 10.07
C PHE A 7 -47.61 -16.24 11.48
N GLY A 8 -46.95 -15.60 12.45
CA GLY A 8 -47.49 -14.29 12.86
C GLY A 8 -47.31 -13.86 14.33
N SER A 9 -46.31 -13.00 14.54
CA SER A 9 -46.43 -11.63 15.11
C SER A 9 -46.92 -11.35 16.55
N SER A 10 -46.10 -10.53 17.24
CA SER A 10 -46.46 -9.24 17.89
C SER A 10 -46.80 -9.15 19.40
N SER A 11 -45.89 -8.47 20.13
CA SER A 11 -46.09 -7.19 20.85
C SER A 11 -46.50 -7.12 22.35
N VAL A 12 -45.56 -6.57 23.15
CA VAL A 12 -45.66 -5.46 24.16
C VAL A 12 -46.50 -5.62 25.45
N LEU A 13 -45.89 -5.52 26.66
CA LEU A 13 -46.07 -4.42 27.67
C LEU A 13 -45.41 -4.68 29.06
N LEU A 14 -45.01 -3.56 29.70
CA LEU A 14 -44.44 -3.24 31.02
C LEU A 14 -44.82 -4.09 32.27
N ALA A 15 -43.91 -4.17 33.26
CA ALA A 15 -43.97 -3.38 34.53
C ALA A 15 -43.00 -3.86 35.63
N SER A 16 -42.38 -2.88 36.31
CA SER A 16 -41.45 -2.98 37.45
C SER A 16 -42.15 -3.29 38.79
N VAL A 17 -41.53 -4.09 39.68
CA VAL A 17 -41.80 -4.07 41.15
C VAL A 17 -40.54 -4.49 41.95
N PHE A 18 -40.21 -3.67 42.96
CA PHE A 18 -39.19 -3.80 44.02
C PHE A 18 -39.29 -5.08 44.89
N PHE A 19 -38.18 -5.51 45.52
CA PHE A 19 -38.18 -5.90 46.94
C PHE A 19 -36.78 -5.83 47.60
N LEU A 20 -36.73 -5.12 48.74
CA LEU A 20 -35.65 -5.05 49.74
C LEU A 20 -35.64 -6.31 50.63
N TYR A 21 -34.47 -6.75 51.10
CA TYR A 21 -34.36 -7.41 52.42
C TYR A 21 -33.06 -7.04 53.14
N SER A 22 -33.21 -6.88 54.45
CA SER A 22 -32.31 -6.24 55.42
C SER A 22 -31.59 -7.25 56.32
N CYS A 23 -30.33 -6.94 56.65
CA CYS A 23 -29.54 -7.10 57.89
C CYS A 23 -29.94 -8.13 58.98
N THR A 24 -28.95 -8.73 59.67
CA THR A 24 -28.49 -8.28 61.03
C THR A 24 -27.47 -9.21 61.73
N SER A 25 -26.65 -8.56 62.61
CA SER A 25 -25.91 -8.97 63.84
C SER A 25 -24.36 -8.92 63.75
N THR A 26 -23.59 -7.97 64.33
CA THR A 26 -23.30 -7.40 65.70
C THR A 26 -22.66 -8.41 66.69
N GLU A 27 -21.32 -8.47 66.89
CA GLU A 27 -20.34 -7.65 67.71
C GLU A 27 -19.75 -8.53 68.87
N PRO A 28 -18.61 -8.25 69.62
CA PRO A 28 -17.70 -7.07 69.69
C PRO A 28 -16.14 -7.30 69.91
N ALA A 29 -15.35 -6.21 69.73
CA ALA A 29 -14.10 -5.66 70.39
C ALA A 29 -13.04 -6.56 71.11
N ALA A 30 -11.71 -6.32 71.19
CA ALA A 30 -10.68 -5.32 70.76
C ALA A 30 -9.27 -6.00 70.97
N THR A 31 -8.11 -5.65 70.39
CA THR A 31 -7.31 -4.40 70.51
C THR A 31 -6.09 -4.34 69.54
N ASN A 32 -5.88 -3.15 68.96
CA ASN A 32 -4.64 -2.45 68.55
C ASN A 32 -3.59 -3.09 67.60
N ASN A 33 -3.59 -2.63 66.34
CA ASN A 33 -2.48 -1.85 65.79
C ASN A 33 -2.92 -1.07 64.52
N THR A 34 -2.65 0.24 64.54
CA THR A 34 -2.73 1.27 63.48
C THR A 34 -3.22 0.85 62.10
N ALA A 35 -4.47 1.22 61.79
CA ALA A 35 -5.04 1.25 60.46
C ALA A 35 -4.70 2.60 59.78
N VAL A 36 -4.15 2.53 58.57
CA VAL A 36 -4.31 3.57 57.56
C VAL A 36 -5.72 3.37 56.99
N GLU A 37 -6.55 4.41 57.05
CA GLU A 37 -7.94 4.36 56.62
C GLU A 37 -8.06 4.00 55.13
N VAL A 38 -8.76 2.89 54.87
CA VAL A 38 -9.22 2.47 53.55
C VAL A 38 -10.51 3.24 53.27
N THR A 39 -10.40 4.42 52.66
CA THR A 39 -11.55 5.22 52.22
C THR A 39 -11.35 5.84 50.84
N ASP A 40 -10.77 5.10 49.89
CA ASP A 40 -10.61 5.57 48.49
C ASP A 40 -10.87 4.50 47.41
N TYR A 41 -11.54 3.39 47.74
CA TYR A 41 -11.79 2.32 46.75
C TYR A 41 -13.12 2.45 45.97
N GLU A 42 -14.10 3.20 46.46
CA GLU A 42 -15.35 3.45 45.71
C GLU A 42 -15.22 4.63 44.73
N HIS A 43 -14.14 5.43 44.80
CA HIS A 43 -13.89 6.50 43.82
C HIS A 43 -13.14 6.03 42.56
N LEU A 44 -12.54 4.83 42.58
CA LEU A 44 -11.83 4.24 41.44
C LEU A 44 -12.72 3.40 40.51
N GLN A 45 -13.98 3.15 40.87
CA GLN A 45 -14.95 2.45 40.01
C GLN A 45 -15.69 3.36 39.03
N ALA A 46 -15.50 4.67 39.12
CA ALA A 46 -15.85 5.55 38.01
C ALA A 46 -14.74 5.41 36.97
N GLN A 47 -14.96 4.59 35.93
CA GLN A 47 -14.36 4.89 34.64
C GLN A 47 -14.62 6.39 34.43
N ALA A 48 -13.56 7.21 34.44
CA ALA A 48 -13.69 8.57 33.97
C ALA A 48 -14.06 8.42 32.48
N GLU A 49 -15.35 8.38 32.18
CA GLU A 49 -15.81 8.59 30.82
C GLU A 49 -15.13 9.87 30.38
N LEU A 50 -14.32 9.79 29.32
CA LEU A 50 -13.67 10.95 28.75
C LEU A 50 -14.75 12.03 28.58
N PRO A 51 -14.51 13.28 29.02
CA PRO A 51 -15.52 14.32 28.98
C PRO A 51 -16.11 14.42 27.58
N ASP A 52 -17.43 14.59 27.47
CA ASP A 52 -18.13 14.67 26.17
C ASP A 52 -17.35 15.58 25.21
N ARG A 53 -17.08 15.10 23.99
CA ARG A 53 -16.40 15.85 22.91
C ARG A 53 -17.32 15.87 21.70
N LEU A 54 -17.16 16.86 20.83
CA LEU A 54 -17.95 16.92 19.60
C LEU A 54 -17.31 16.05 18.52
N HIS A 55 -18.04 15.06 18.03
CA HIS A 55 -17.63 14.21 16.92
C HIS A 55 -18.36 14.61 15.65
N VAL A 56 -17.60 15.00 14.62
CA VAL A 56 -18.14 15.46 13.34
C VAL A 56 -17.73 14.51 12.23
N LEU A 57 -18.72 13.94 11.53
CA LEU A 57 -18.47 13.22 10.29
C LEU A 57 -18.31 14.23 9.15
N PHE A 58 -17.10 14.36 8.62
CA PHE A 58 -16.82 15.16 7.43
C PHE A 58 -16.98 14.27 6.19
N LEU A 59 -18.06 14.47 5.45
CA LEU A 59 -18.30 13.86 4.15
C LEU A 59 -17.74 14.73 3.01
N GLY A 60 -16.60 14.30 2.47
CA GLY A 60 -15.91 14.89 1.33
C GLY A 60 -16.18 14.19 0.00
N ASP A 61 -15.32 14.45 -0.98
CA ASP A 61 -15.21 13.80 -2.29
C ASP A 61 -13.74 13.80 -2.76
N GLU A 62 -13.47 13.26 -3.94
CA GLU A 62 -12.16 13.33 -4.59
C GLU A 62 -12.11 14.41 -5.69
N GLY A 63 -13.01 15.40 -5.62
CA GLY A 63 -13.16 16.46 -6.61
C GLY A 63 -12.13 17.58 -6.49
N HIS A 64 -12.26 18.60 -7.35
CA HIS A 64 -11.34 19.75 -7.39
C HIS A 64 -11.31 20.59 -6.09
N HIS A 65 -12.34 20.46 -5.25
CA HIS A 65 -12.42 21.14 -3.94
C HIS A 65 -11.44 20.59 -2.90
N GLN A 66 -10.87 19.41 -3.14
CA GLN A 66 -9.91 18.70 -2.27
C GLN A 66 -10.31 18.71 -0.77
N PRO A 67 -11.50 18.19 -0.40
CA PRO A 67 -12.03 18.23 0.98
C PRO A 67 -11.08 17.74 2.07
N ARG A 68 -10.36 16.64 1.80
CA ARG A 68 -9.36 16.07 2.71
C ARG A 68 -8.24 17.07 3.05
N GLU A 69 -7.79 17.83 2.06
CA GLU A 69 -6.77 18.88 2.25
C GLU A 69 -7.33 20.09 3.00
N ARG A 70 -8.61 20.41 2.81
CA ARG A 70 -9.27 21.49 3.56
C ARG A 70 -9.41 21.16 5.04
N LEU A 71 -9.80 19.92 5.36
CA LEU A 71 -9.86 19.47 6.74
C LEU A 71 -8.49 19.51 7.42
N ARG A 72 -7.42 19.12 6.71
CA ARG A 72 -6.04 19.18 7.22
C ARG A 72 -5.63 20.57 7.72
N VAL A 73 -6.15 21.64 7.12
CA VAL A 73 -5.85 23.04 7.51
C VAL A 73 -6.46 23.43 8.86
N ILE A 74 -7.55 22.77 9.28
CA ILE A 74 -8.32 23.19 10.46
C ILE A 74 -8.33 22.14 11.58
N VAL A 75 -7.99 20.88 11.29
CA VAL A 75 -8.16 19.77 12.23
C VAL A 75 -7.47 20.01 13.58
N SER A 76 -6.27 20.61 13.57
CA SER A 76 -5.51 20.93 14.79
C SER A 76 -6.25 21.93 15.69
N ASN A 77 -6.56 23.12 15.17
CA ASN A 77 -7.26 24.17 15.92
C ASN A 77 -8.64 23.71 16.42
N PHE A 78 -9.33 22.86 15.67
CA PHE A 78 -10.62 22.33 16.10
C PHE A 78 -10.48 21.26 17.19
N ALA A 79 -9.44 20.45 17.15
CA ALA A 79 -9.12 19.51 18.21
C ALA A 79 -8.80 20.23 19.54
N ASP A 80 -8.13 21.39 19.49
CA ASP A 80 -7.92 22.27 20.65
C ASP A 80 -9.23 22.81 21.25
N GLN A 81 -10.28 22.91 20.42
CA GLN A 81 -11.60 23.36 20.81
C GLN A 81 -12.56 22.21 21.14
N GLY A 82 -12.06 20.97 21.25
CA GLY A 82 -12.87 19.78 21.56
C GLY A 82 -13.79 19.32 20.44
N ILE A 83 -13.48 19.67 19.18
CA ILE A 83 -14.18 19.21 17.97
C ILE A 83 -13.27 18.25 17.21
N PHE A 84 -13.70 17.00 17.09
CA PHE A 84 -12.95 15.93 16.43
C PHE A 84 -13.62 15.49 15.14
N PHE A 85 -12.87 15.60 14.05
CA PHE A 85 -13.34 15.22 12.72
C PHE A 85 -12.99 13.77 12.36
N HIS A 86 -13.95 13.13 11.71
CA HIS A 86 -13.84 11.80 11.11
C HIS A 86 -14.14 11.96 9.62
N TYR A 87 -13.17 11.65 8.75
CA TYR A 87 -13.31 11.91 7.32
C TYR A 87 -13.85 10.68 6.57
N SER A 88 -14.78 10.91 5.63
CA SER A 88 -15.17 9.93 4.62
C SER A 88 -15.43 10.58 3.26
N ASP A 89 -15.05 9.90 2.19
CA ASP A 89 -15.41 10.20 0.80
C ASP A 89 -16.34 9.12 0.21
N ARG A 90 -16.93 8.28 1.05
CA ARG A 90 -17.83 7.19 0.64
C ARG A 90 -19.28 7.62 0.78
N GLN A 91 -20.04 7.60 -0.32
CA GLN A 91 -21.46 7.94 -0.25
C GLN A 91 -22.26 6.95 0.60
N ASP A 92 -21.84 5.68 0.66
CA ASP A 92 -22.49 4.63 1.44
C ASP A 92 -22.49 4.90 2.95
N ASP A 93 -21.62 5.79 3.42
CA ASP A 93 -21.57 6.22 4.81
C ASP A 93 -22.73 7.18 5.17
N LEU A 94 -23.50 7.66 4.17
CA LEU A 94 -24.78 8.34 4.33
C LEU A 94 -25.92 7.37 4.63
N ASN A 95 -25.84 6.69 5.77
CA ASN A 95 -26.90 5.82 6.27
C ASN A 95 -27.18 6.14 7.74
N LEU A 96 -28.42 5.91 8.19
CA LEU A 96 -28.87 6.38 9.50
C LEU A 96 -28.02 5.80 10.65
N LYS A 97 -27.69 4.50 10.56
CA LYS A 97 -26.89 3.80 11.58
C LYS A 97 -25.51 4.43 11.76
N ASN A 98 -24.90 4.91 10.68
CA ASN A 98 -23.61 5.59 10.74
C ASN A 98 -23.76 7.03 11.21
N LEU A 99 -24.70 7.79 10.66
CA LEU A 99 -24.89 9.21 10.98
C LEU A 99 -25.22 9.45 12.46
N GLN A 100 -26.00 8.56 13.08
CA GLN A 100 -26.38 8.65 14.50
C GLN A 100 -25.21 8.53 15.49
N ARG A 101 -24.01 8.21 15.03
CA ARG A 101 -22.79 8.10 15.85
C ARG A 101 -22.11 9.45 16.08
N PHE A 102 -22.51 10.48 15.33
CA PHE A 102 -21.86 11.78 15.29
C PHE A 102 -22.82 12.88 15.72
N ASP A 103 -22.30 13.92 16.35
CA ASP A 103 -23.07 15.10 16.78
C ASP A 103 -23.45 15.99 15.59
N ALA A 104 -22.66 15.94 14.52
CA ALA A 104 -22.93 16.65 13.28
C ALA A 104 -22.39 15.91 12.06
N LEU A 105 -23.11 16.06 10.95
CA LEU A 105 -22.64 15.74 9.60
C LEU A 105 -22.19 17.03 8.92
N MET A 106 -20.95 17.10 8.47
CA MET A 106 -20.42 18.17 7.65
C MET A 106 -20.28 17.70 6.21
N ILE A 107 -20.90 18.39 5.26
CA ILE A 107 -20.80 18.09 3.81
C ILE A 107 -20.00 19.19 3.13
N TYR A 108 -18.97 18.79 2.38
CA TYR A 108 -18.20 19.67 1.50
C TYR A 108 -17.63 18.86 0.32
N GLY A 109 -18.22 19.04 -0.86
CA GLY A 109 -17.94 18.29 -2.08
C GLY A 109 -19.04 18.47 -3.12
N ASN A 110 -18.84 17.96 -4.33
CA ASN A 110 -19.77 17.94 -5.44
C ASN A 110 -20.27 16.52 -5.72
N ARG A 111 -21.41 16.17 -5.12
CA ARG A 111 -21.98 14.81 -5.19
C ARG A 111 -23.31 14.80 -5.94
N SER A 112 -23.70 13.63 -6.46
CA SER A 112 -25.00 13.42 -7.11
C SER A 112 -25.45 11.98 -6.92
N GLY A 113 -26.73 11.70 -7.19
CA GLY A 113 -27.24 10.33 -7.21
C GLY A 113 -27.44 9.73 -5.82
N LEU A 114 -28.15 10.44 -4.93
CA LEU A 114 -28.64 9.81 -3.69
C LEU A 114 -29.59 8.67 -4.04
N THR A 115 -29.36 7.51 -3.44
CA THR A 115 -30.40 6.47 -3.43
C THR A 115 -31.58 6.94 -2.57
N SER A 116 -32.79 6.42 -2.85
CA SER A 116 -33.97 6.75 -2.03
C SER A 116 -33.78 6.40 -0.55
N GLN A 117 -32.98 5.37 -0.23
CA GLN A 117 -32.65 5.02 1.15
C GLN A 117 -31.71 6.04 1.78
N GLN A 118 -30.64 6.45 1.10
CA GLN A 118 -29.71 7.47 1.60
C GLN A 118 -30.40 8.82 1.81
N GLU A 119 -31.28 9.24 0.89
CA GLU A 119 -32.09 10.43 1.06
C GLU A 119 -32.99 10.32 2.30
N SER A 120 -33.72 9.20 2.44
CA SER A 120 -34.58 8.96 3.60
C SER A 120 -33.81 8.97 4.92
N ASP A 121 -32.65 8.31 4.96
CA ASP A 121 -31.80 8.20 6.15
C ASP A 121 -31.22 9.55 6.57
N LEU A 122 -30.75 10.36 5.61
CA LEU A 122 -30.25 11.71 5.86
C LEU A 122 -31.37 12.61 6.39
N MET A 123 -32.54 12.58 5.76
CA MET A 123 -33.69 13.35 6.21
C MET A 123 -34.12 12.93 7.62
N GLN A 124 -34.16 11.62 7.91
CA GLN A 124 -34.50 11.09 9.22
C GLN A 124 -33.47 11.48 10.29
N TYR A 125 -32.18 11.42 9.97
CA TYR A 125 -31.10 11.85 10.87
C TYR A 125 -31.30 13.30 11.31
N VAL A 126 -31.47 14.24 10.36
CA VAL A 126 -31.68 15.65 10.71
C VAL A 126 -33.04 15.86 11.38
N GLN A 127 -34.11 15.25 10.87
CA GLN A 127 -35.44 15.39 11.46
C GLN A 127 -35.49 14.95 12.94
N SER A 128 -34.68 13.97 13.33
CA SER A 128 -34.60 13.42 14.69
C SER A 128 -33.59 14.12 15.62
N GLY A 129 -33.02 15.26 15.19
CA GLY A 129 -32.13 16.08 16.02
C GLY A 129 -30.68 16.12 15.55
N GLY A 130 -30.30 15.34 14.52
CA GLY A 130 -28.96 15.37 13.95
C GLY A 130 -28.59 16.74 13.36
N GLY A 131 -27.37 17.21 13.63
CA GLY A 131 -26.85 18.46 13.08
C GLY A 131 -26.34 18.32 11.65
N LEU A 132 -26.62 19.30 10.78
CA LEU A 132 -26.08 19.37 9.42
C LEU A 132 -25.33 20.68 9.17
N VAL A 133 -24.05 20.57 8.81
CA VAL A 133 -23.17 21.67 8.39
C VAL A 133 -22.91 21.52 6.89
N ALA A 134 -23.48 22.40 6.07
CA ALA A 134 -23.26 22.41 4.64
C ALA A 134 -22.31 23.57 4.26
N VAL A 135 -21.21 23.27 3.58
CA VAL A 135 -20.21 24.28 3.22
C VAL A 135 -20.06 24.37 1.71
N HIS A 136 -20.14 25.59 1.19
CA HIS A 136 -19.81 25.96 -0.18
C HIS A 136 -20.45 25.07 -1.26
N SER A 137 -19.70 24.09 -1.75
CA SER A 137 -20.07 23.12 -2.79
C SER A 137 -21.20 22.19 -2.37
N ALA A 138 -21.49 22.07 -1.07
CA ALA A 138 -22.66 21.34 -0.58
C ALA A 138 -23.98 21.83 -1.19
N SER A 139 -24.09 23.13 -1.54
CA SER A 139 -25.27 23.67 -2.23
C SER A 139 -25.38 23.23 -3.70
N ALA A 140 -24.30 22.72 -4.28
CA ALA A 140 -24.26 22.13 -5.61
C ALA A 140 -24.36 20.59 -5.59
N SER A 141 -24.31 19.98 -4.40
CA SER A 141 -24.50 18.55 -4.22
C SER A 141 -25.96 18.13 -4.28
N PHE A 142 -26.20 16.92 -4.78
CA PHE A 142 -27.50 16.24 -4.80
C PHE A 142 -28.64 17.12 -5.37
N ASN A 143 -28.34 17.90 -6.40
CA ASN A 143 -29.31 18.79 -7.06
C ASN A 143 -30.50 18.05 -7.70
N ASP A 144 -30.37 16.74 -7.87
CA ASP A 144 -31.43 15.80 -8.25
C ASP A 144 -32.43 15.48 -7.13
N SER A 145 -32.12 15.84 -5.88
CA SER A 145 -32.99 15.69 -4.71
C SER A 145 -33.58 17.03 -4.27
N ASP A 146 -34.86 17.25 -4.56
CA ASP A 146 -35.57 18.42 -4.02
C ASP A 146 -35.66 18.37 -2.48
N ALA A 147 -35.64 17.18 -1.86
CA ALA A 147 -35.62 17.03 -0.40
C ALA A 147 -34.32 17.60 0.20
N PHE A 148 -33.17 17.21 -0.35
CA PHE A 148 -31.87 17.72 0.09
C PHE A 148 -31.71 19.23 -0.16
N VAL A 149 -32.08 19.72 -1.35
CA VAL A 149 -32.03 21.15 -1.67
C VAL A 149 -32.87 21.96 -0.67
N ASN A 150 -34.08 21.49 -0.35
CA ASN A 150 -34.93 22.13 0.64
C ASN A 150 -34.36 22.04 2.07
N LEU A 151 -33.65 20.96 2.39
CA LEU A 151 -32.97 20.76 3.67
C LEU A 151 -31.87 21.82 3.89
N VAL A 152 -30.97 21.97 2.91
CA VAL A 152 -29.88 22.98 2.92
C VAL A 152 -30.41 24.41 2.89
N GLY A 153 -31.52 24.66 2.20
CA GLY A 153 -32.22 25.96 2.17
C GLY A 153 -31.90 26.86 0.96
N GLY A 154 -31.17 26.32 -0.01
CA GLY A 154 -30.85 26.92 -1.31
C GLY A 154 -30.02 25.97 -2.16
N ALA A 155 -30.04 26.15 -3.48
CA ALA A 155 -29.22 25.42 -4.44
C ALA A 155 -28.28 26.37 -5.18
N PHE A 156 -27.12 25.88 -5.57
CA PHE A 156 -26.18 26.59 -6.44
C PHE A 156 -26.86 26.98 -7.78
N LYS A 157 -26.54 28.17 -8.30
CA LYS A 157 -27.00 28.65 -9.61
C LYS A 157 -25.85 29.01 -10.54
N ALA A 158 -24.92 29.84 -10.06
CA ALA A 158 -23.76 30.34 -10.81
C ALA A 158 -22.69 30.85 -9.84
N HIS A 159 -21.48 31.07 -10.33
CA HIS A 159 -20.39 31.70 -9.57
C HIS A 159 -19.60 32.67 -10.44
N GLY A 160 -18.87 33.57 -9.80
CA GLY A 160 -17.65 34.19 -10.32
C GLY A 160 -16.53 34.00 -9.30
N ASP A 161 -15.56 34.90 -9.28
CA ASP A 161 -14.51 34.96 -8.27
C ASP A 161 -14.21 36.40 -7.85
N GLY A 162 -13.53 36.55 -6.71
CA GLY A 162 -13.04 37.85 -6.27
C GLY A 162 -12.71 37.91 -4.79
N THR A 163 -12.09 39.02 -4.39
CA THR A 163 -11.84 39.35 -2.99
C THR A 163 -12.99 40.18 -2.44
N PHE A 164 -13.62 39.72 -1.37
CA PHE A 164 -14.74 40.44 -0.75
C PHE A 164 -14.87 40.13 0.75
N SER A 165 -15.68 40.93 1.43
CA SER A 165 -16.17 40.67 2.78
C SER A 165 -17.69 40.60 2.77
N VAL A 166 -18.28 40.00 3.81
CA VAL A 166 -19.73 39.88 3.95
C VAL A 166 -20.26 40.77 5.05
N ARG A 167 -21.45 41.34 4.85
CA ARG A 167 -22.14 42.12 5.88
C ARG A 167 -22.98 41.20 6.74
N HIS A 168 -22.83 41.30 8.06
CA HIS A 168 -23.66 40.56 9.01
C HIS A 168 -25.04 41.23 9.13
N VAL A 169 -26.10 40.45 8.91
CA VAL A 169 -27.49 40.89 9.02
C VAL A 169 -28.02 40.66 10.43
N LEU A 170 -27.60 39.56 11.08
CA LEU A 170 -27.95 39.19 12.45
C LEU A 170 -26.69 38.94 13.28
N PRO A 171 -25.96 40.01 13.68
CA PRO A 171 -24.70 39.88 14.41
C PRO A 171 -24.85 39.27 15.81
N ASP A 172 -26.03 39.37 16.43
CA ASP A 172 -26.31 38.84 17.77
C ASP A 172 -26.70 37.35 17.79
N HIS A 173 -26.82 36.70 16.63
CA HIS A 173 -27.14 35.28 16.56
C HIS A 173 -25.98 34.43 17.15
N PRO A 174 -26.24 33.32 17.87
CA PRO A 174 -25.18 32.50 18.48
C PRO A 174 -24.05 32.09 17.52
N VAL A 175 -24.39 31.72 16.28
CA VAL A 175 -23.44 31.39 15.21
C VAL A 175 -22.49 32.54 14.84
N LYS A 176 -22.85 33.78 15.13
CA LYS A 176 -22.06 34.99 14.85
C LYS A 176 -21.29 35.49 16.06
N SER A 177 -21.54 34.95 17.25
CA SER A 177 -20.86 35.34 18.49
C SER A 177 -19.36 35.08 18.40
N GLY A 178 -18.55 36.12 18.59
CA GLY A 178 -17.09 36.05 18.54
C GLY A 178 -16.49 35.86 17.14
N VAL A 179 -17.30 35.75 16.08
CA VAL A 179 -16.82 35.58 14.71
C VAL A 179 -16.29 36.91 14.17
N GLN A 180 -14.99 36.96 13.90
CA GLN A 180 -14.34 38.13 13.31
C GLN A 180 -14.78 38.35 11.86
N VAL A 181 -14.90 39.62 11.46
CA VAL A 181 -15.08 39.98 10.04
C VAL A 181 -13.76 39.76 9.32
N PHE A 182 -13.80 39.07 8.20
CA PHE A 182 -12.64 38.79 7.36
C PHE A 182 -12.95 39.13 5.90
N GLU A 183 -11.88 39.35 5.13
CA GLU A 183 -11.89 39.49 3.69
C GLU A 183 -11.05 38.36 3.11
N SER A 184 -11.57 37.68 2.09
CA SER A 184 -10.86 36.59 1.42
C SER A 184 -11.16 36.60 -0.07
N TRP A 185 -10.24 36.08 -0.86
CA TRP A 185 -10.54 35.71 -2.24
C TRP A 185 -11.24 34.35 -2.22
N ASP A 186 -12.41 34.27 -2.84
CA ASP A 186 -13.24 33.06 -2.88
C ASP A 186 -14.16 33.09 -4.11
N GLU A 187 -14.91 32.01 -4.35
CA GLU A 187 -15.91 31.97 -5.41
C GLU A 187 -17.17 32.75 -5.00
N THR A 188 -17.60 33.67 -5.87
CA THR A 188 -18.74 34.53 -5.63
C THR A 188 -20.05 33.83 -6.04
N TYR A 189 -20.43 32.78 -5.30
CA TYR A 189 -21.66 32.01 -5.51
C TYR A 189 -22.92 32.87 -5.58
N VAL A 190 -23.86 32.45 -6.41
CA VAL A 190 -25.24 32.94 -6.48
C VAL A 190 -26.15 31.73 -6.37
N HIS A 191 -27.22 31.85 -5.58
CA HIS A 191 -28.10 30.73 -5.28
C HIS A 191 -29.48 30.88 -5.93
N MET A 192 -30.18 29.76 -6.02
CA MET A 192 -31.58 29.66 -6.43
C MET A 192 -32.33 28.71 -5.49
N LYS A 193 -33.63 28.47 -5.76
CA LYS A 193 -34.49 27.60 -4.93
C LYS A 193 -34.40 27.93 -3.43
N HIS A 194 -34.31 29.21 -3.10
CA HIS A 194 -34.22 29.68 -1.73
C HIS A 194 -35.46 29.26 -0.94
N ASN A 195 -35.25 28.50 0.14
CA ASN A 195 -36.31 28.17 1.07
C ASN A 195 -36.74 29.44 1.84
N PRO A 196 -38.05 29.76 1.95
CA PRO A 196 -38.53 30.94 2.68
C PRO A 196 -38.35 30.88 4.21
N ASP A 197 -38.13 29.70 4.79
CA ASP A 197 -38.02 29.51 6.24
C ASP A 197 -36.60 29.67 6.81
N LYS A 198 -35.60 29.96 5.97
CA LYS A 198 -34.22 30.18 6.43
C LYS A 198 -34.04 31.53 7.12
N THR A 199 -33.11 31.58 8.06
CA THR A 199 -32.66 32.80 8.73
C THR A 199 -31.30 33.21 8.19
N VAL A 200 -31.23 34.31 7.45
CA VAL A 200 -29.98 34.81 6.85
C VAL A 200 -29.14 35.54 7.89
N LEU A 201 -27.90 35.08 8.09
CA LEU A 201 -26.95 35.64 9.06
C LEU A 201 -26.01 36.67 8.43
N SER A 202 -25.64 36.48 7.17
CA SER A 202 -24.83 37.43 6.41
C SER A 202 -25.13 37.42 4.93
N VAL A 203 -24.84 38.55 4.27
CA VAL A 203 -25.03 38.77 2.83
C VAL A 203 -23.74 39.28 2.18
N ARG A 204 -23.50 38.88 0.93
CA ARG A 204 -22.53 39.54 0.03
C ARG A 204 -23.26 40.68 -0.69
N VAL A 205 -22.68 41.88 -0.68
CA VAL A 205 -23.30 43.07 -1.28
C VAL A 205 -22.62 43.36 -2.62
N GLU A 206 -23.40 43.42 -3.69
CA GLU A 206 -22.97 43.72 -5.05
C GLU A 206 -23.83 44.82 -5.67
N GLY A 207 -23.38 46.06 -5.56
CA GLY A 207 -24.21 47.22 -5.95
C GLY A 207 -25.50 47.26 -5.12
N ASP A 208 -26.65 47.11 -5.79
CA ASP A 208 -27.97 47.08 -5.15
C ASP A 208 -28.46 45.66 -4.83
N HIS A 209 -27.68 44.61 -5.15
CA HIS A 209 -28.02 43.21 -4.88
C HIS A 209 -27.38 42.74 -3.56
N GLU A 210 -28.17 42.04 -2.73
CA GLU A 210 -27.70 41.39 -1.51
C GLU A 210 -27.90 39.88 -1.62
N GLU A 211 -26.81 39.16 -1.86
CA GLU A 211 -26.82 37.71 -1.99
C GLU A 211 -26.72 37.06 -0.60
N PRO A 212 -27.68 36.22 -0.16
CA PRO A 212 -27.55 35.44 1.07
C PRO A 212 -26.27 34.59 1.05
N TRP A 213 -25.45 34.74 2.09
CA TRP A 213 -24.11 34.12 2.12
C TRP A 213 -23.96 33.05 3.19
N THR A 214 -24.51 33.32 4.37
CA THR A 214 -24.55 32.37 5.48
C THR A 214 -25.94 32.39 6.08
N TRP A 215 -26.52 31.23 6.33
CA TRP A 215 -27.85 31.11 6.91
C TRP A 215 -27.98 29.87 7.77
N VAL A 216 -29.03 29.87 8.59
CA VAL A 216 -29.43 28.73 9.40
C VAL A 216 -30.89 28.39 9.16
N ARG A 217 -31.26 27.15 9.46
CA ARG A 217 -32.61 26.61 9.31
C ARG A 217 -32.85 25.48 10.31
N ASN A 218 -34.09 25.25 10.69
CA ASN A 218 -34.50 24.07 11.45
C ASN A 218 -35.25 23.08 10.56
N HIS A 219 -35.07 21.78 10.80
CA HIS A 219 -35.81 20.72 10.12
C HIS A 219 -36.16 19.61 11.10
N GLY A 220 -37.44 19.46 11.42
CA GLY A 220 -37.83 18.62 12.56
C GLY A 220 -37.22 19.16 13.85
N ASP A 221 -36.57 18.29 14.60
CA ASP A 221 -35.84 18.65 15.83
C ASP A 221 -34.37 19.04 15.56
N GLY A 222 -33.86 18.83 14.34
CA GLY A 222 -32.49 19.16 13.96
C GLY A 222 -32.29 20.56 13.41
N ARG A 223 -31.01 20.92 13.31
CA ARG A 223 -30.51 22.25 12.94
C ARG A 223 -29.57 22.14 11.75
N VAL A 224 -29.73 23.07 10.80
CA VAL A 224 -28.96 23.13 9.55
C VAL A 224 -28.25 24.47 9.47
N PHE A 225 -26.94 24.44 9.29
CA PHE A 225 -26.10 25.60 9.03
C PHE A 225 -25.55 25.53 7.61
N TYR A 226 -25.59 26.64 6.88
CA TYR A 226 -24.93 26.77 5.58
C TYR A 226 -24.10 28.04 5.48
N THR A 227 -22.94 27.93 4.83
CA THR A 227 -22.14 29.07 4.38
C THR A 227 -21.61 28.85 2.97
N ALA A 228 -21.67 29.88 2.12
CA ALA A 228 -21.13 29.84 0.76
C ALA A 228 -19.60 30.04 0.70
N TRP A 229 -18.97 30.43 1.81
CA TRP A 229 -17.52 30.49 1.97
C TRP A 229 -16.87 29.10 1.89
N GLY A 230 -15.66 29.01 1.34
CA GLY A 230 -14.80 27.84 1.51
C GLY A 230 -14.33 27.17 0.22
N HIS A 231 -14.45 27.80 -0.96
CA HIS A 231 -13.83 27.26 -2.18
C HIS A 231 -12.29 27.24 -2.06
N ASP A 232 -11.74 28.42 -1.74
CA ASP A 232 -10.31 28.68 -1.79
C ASP A 232 -9.64 28.39 -0.45
N GLU A 233 -8.44 27.81 -0.49
CA GLU A 233 -7.64 27.48 0.69
C GLU A 233 -7.36 28.70 1.60
N ARG A 234 -7.23 29.90 1.01
CA ARG A 234 -7.02 31.14 1.78
C ARG A 234 -8.15 31.40 2.76
N THR A 235 -9.39 31.05 2.40
CA THR A 235 -10.55 31.18 3.28
C THR A 235 -10.46 30.24 4.48
N TRP A 236 -10.01 29.00 4.28
CA TRP A 236 -9.82 28.02 5.36
C TRP A 236 -8.77 28.44 6.40
N LYS A 237 -7.81 29.28 5.99
CA LYS A 237 -6.78 29.86 6.87
C LYS A 237 -7.25 31.13 7.61
N GLN A 238 -8.43 31.67 7.29
CA GLN A 238 -8.94 32.86 7.97
C GLN A 238 -9.46 32.52 9.38
N PRO A 239 -8.98 33.19 10.45
CA PRO A 239 -9.49 32.96 11.80
C PRO A 239 -11.00 33.16 11.91
N GLY A 240 -11.54 34.18 11.23
CA GLY A 240 -12.99 34.44 11.22
C GLY A 240 -13.80 33.35 10.51
N PHE A 241 -13.23 32.66 9.52
CA PHE A 241 -13.90 31.52 8.88
C PHE A 241 -13.87 30.29 9.78
N GLN A 242 -12.73 29.99 10.42
CA GLN A 242 -12.62 28.89 11.38
C GLN A 242 -13.59 29.08 12.55
N GLN A 243 -13.66 30.29 13.13
CA GLN A 243 -14.66 30.64 14.15
C GLN A 243 -16.10 30.47 13.65
N LEU A 244 -16.38 30.80 12.39
CA LEU A 244 -17.71 30.63 11.82
C LEU A 244 -18.10 29.14 11.72
N ILE A 245 -17.17 28.28 11.32
CA ILE A 245 -17.40 26.83 11.22
C ILE A 245 -17.55 26.21 12.61
N ASP A 246 -16.69 26.54 13.59
CA ASP A 246 -16.82 26.10 15.00
C ASP A 246 -18.21 26.46 15.57
N ARG A 247 -18.59 27.74 15.47
CA ARG A 247 -19.90 28.21 15.96
C ARG A 247 -21.07 27.59 15.20
N GLY A 248 -20.90 27.30 13.90
CA GLY A 248 -21.85 26.55 13.09
C GLY A 248 -22.05 25.12 13.60
N ILE A 249 -20.96 24.39 13.82
CA ILE A 249 -20.95 23.03 14.36
C ILE A 249 -21.64 22.98 15.72
N ARG A 250 -21.19 23.81 16.68
CA ARG A 250 -21.77 23.86 18.03
C ARG A 250 -23.27 24.17 17.98
N TRP A 251 -23.67 25.12 17.14
CA TRP A 251 -25.08 25.48 17.02
C TRP A 251 -25.93 24.33 16.49
N VAL A 252 -25.45 23.58 15.49
CA VAL A 252 -26.21 22.46 14.93
C VAL A 252 -26.25 21.24 15.86
N SER A 253 -25.22 21.04 16.68
CA SER A 253 -25.14 19.94 17.65
C SER A 253 -26.00 20.16 18.90
N GLY A 254 -26.48 21.39 19.14
CA GLY A 254 -27.47 21.72 20.17
C GLY A 254 -26.97 22.74 21.19
N ASP A 255 -27.85 23.12 22.12
CA ASP A 255 -27.54 24.19 23.09
C ASP A 255 -26.45 23.79 24.08
N TRP A 256 -26.36 22.49 24.43
CA TRP A 256 -25.29 21.95 25.25
C TRP A 256 -23.90 22.21 24.63
N ALA A 257 -23.76 22.07 23.31
CA ALA A 257 -22.50 22.24 22.59
C ALA A 257 -22.07 23.72 22.48
N LEU A 258 -23.05 24.64 22.48
CA LEU A 258 -22.80 26.08 22.54
C LEU A 258 -22.28 26.52 23.92
N GLU A 259 -22.73 25.83 24.97
CA GLU A 259 -22.36 26.08 26.37
C GLU A 259 -21.16 25.26 26.84
N ALA A 260 -20.75 24.24 26.08
CA ALA A 260 -19.67 23.33 26.44
C ALA A 260 -18.29 24.03 26.47
N GLU A 261 -17.67 24.03 27.64
CA GLU A 261 -16.26 24.35 27.86
C GLU A 261 -15.48 23.05 28.03
N PHE A 262 -14.68 22.71 27.02
CA PHE A 262 -13.90 21.47 27.02
C PHE A 262 -12.59 21.68 27.77
N GLU A 263 -12.45 21.07 28.94
CA GLU A 263 -11.21 21.07 29.69
C GLU A 263 -10.22 20.05 29.11
N PHE A 264 -8.94 20.42 29.11
CA PHE A 264 -7.81 19.60 28.71
C PHE A 264 -6.70 19.71 29.76
N PRO A 265 -5.86 18.66 29.92
CA PRO A 265 -4.65 18.73 30.73
C PRO A 265 -3.80 19.97 30.42
N GLN A 266 -3.22 20.59 31.46
CA GLN A 266 -2.32 21.72 31.26
C GLN A 266 -0.96 21.24 30.74
N ILE A 267 -0.68 21.53 29.47
CA ILE A 267 0.61 21.26 28.86
C ILE A 267 1.63 22.30 29.36
N THR A 268 2.77 21.83 29.84
CA THR A 268 3.89 22.69 30.25
C THR A 268 5.10 22.44 29.35
N TYR A 269 5.89 23.48 29.15
CA TYR A 269 7.08 23.43 28.30
C TYR A 269 8.34 23.68 29.13
N GLY A 270 9.42 23.01 28.76
CA GLY A 270 10.76 23.17 29.32
C GLY A 270 11.79 23.51 28.24
N GLU A 271 13.01 23.90 28.65
CA GLU A 271 14.11 24.08 27.71
C GLU A 271 14.59 22.73 27.17
N GLY A 272 14.77 22.63 25.86
CA GLY A 272 15.32 21.43 25.21
C GLY A 272 15.71 21.71 23.76
N LEU A 273 16.91 21.30 23.35
CA LEU A 273 17.36 21.45 21.97
C LEU A 273 16.85 20.27 21.13
N LEU A 274 15.77 20.51 20.39
CA LEU A 274 15.27 19.53 19.44
C LEU A 274 15.92 19.70 18.07
N PRO A 275 16.27 18.60 17.40
CA PRO A 275 16.60 18.65 15.99
C PRO A 275 15.33 18.95 15.20
N TYR A 276 15.25 20.18 14.70
CA TYR A 276 14.11 20.67 13.96
C TYR A 276 14.54 20.90 12.51
N TYR A 277 13.82 20.28 11.57
CA TYR A 277 14.01 20.44 10.13
C TYR A 277 12.83 21.20 9.50
N PRO A 278 12.51 22.43 9.94
CA PRO A 278 11.49 23.19 9.27
C PRO A 278 12.02 23.57 7.89
N PRO A 279 11.22 23.41 6.82
CA PRO A 279 11.51 24.13 5.59
C PRO A 279 11.59 25.62 5.95
N GLY A 280 12.75 26.23 5.71
CA GLY A 280 12.89 27.67 5.89
C GLY A 280 11.98 28.43 4.92
N GLU A 281 11.74 29.71 5.19
CA GLU A 281 10.88 30.56 4.34
C GLU A 281 11.33 30.60 2.85
N ARG A 282 12.56 30.17 2.56
CA ARG A 282 13.10 30.00 1.22
C ARG A 282 13.39 28.53 0.94
N TRP A 283 13.01 28.07 -0.24
CA TRP A 283 13.35 26.75 -0.75
C TRP A 283 14.85 26.47 -0.59
N GLY A 284 15.19 25.35 0.07
CA GLY A 284 16.58 24.96 0.36
C GLY A 284 17.20 25.58 1.62
N THR A 285 16.43 26.24 2.48
CA THR A 285 16.90 26.74 3.79
C THR A 285 16.24 26.00 4.95
N ILE A 286 16.85 26.03 6.14
CA ILE A 286 16.31 25.48 7.39
C ILE A 286 15.93 26.66 8.27
N GLY A 287 14.75 26.62 8.89
CA GLY A 287 14.30 27.61 9.89
C GLY A 287 14.98 27.46 11.28
N ASP A 288 14.65 28.35 12.21
CA ASP A 288 15.25 28.39 13.55
C ASP A 288 14.90 27.13 14.38
N PRO A 289 15.80 26.60 15.23
CA PRO A 289 15.56 25.40 16.03
C PRO A 289 14.49 25.59 17.11
N ILE A 290 13.73 24.54 17.42
CA ILE A 290 12.81 24.52 18.56
C ILE A 290 13.61 24.32 19.84
N THR A 291 13.53 25.30 20.75
CA THR A 291 14.21 25.29 22.05
C THR A 291 13.28 25.08 23.24
N GLU A 292 11.97 25.12 23.02
CA GLU A 292 10.95 24.82 24.03
C GLU A 292 10.27 23.49 23.67
N VAL A 293 10.25 22.55 24.62
CA VAL A 293 9.74 21.19 24.43
C VAL A 293 8.64 20.88 25.42
N GLN A 294 7.60 20.17 25.00
CA GLN A 294 6.58 19.69 25.92
C GLN A 294 7.22 18.77 26.98
N ASN A 295 6.93 19.02 28.26
CA ASN A 295 7.27 18.10 29.34
C ASN A 295 6.38 16.85 29.27
N PRO A 296 6.88 15.65 29.66
CA PRO A 296 6.08 14.43 29.62
C PRO A 296 4.85 14.56 30.54
N LEU A 297 3.73 14.00 30.09
CA LEU A 297 2.47 13.96 30.84
C LEU A 297 2.36 12.66 31.63
N SER A 298 1.56 12.69 32.71
CA SER A 298 1.14 11.45 33.37
C SER A 298 0.35 10.55 32.40
N PRO A 299 0.31 9.23 32.62
CA PRO A 299 -0.48 8.33 31.78
C PRO A 299 -1.95 8.76 31.64
N GLU A 300 -2.57 9.24 32.73
CA GLU A 300 -3.95 9.71 32.74
C GLU A 300 -4.14 11.00 31.93
N GLU A 301 -3.22 11.96 32.01
CA GLU A 301 -3.28 13.20 31.23
C GLU A 301 -3.05 12.93 29.74
N SER A 302 -2.04 12.13 29.39
CA SER A 302 -1.79 11.74 28.00
C SER A 302 -2.99 11.02 27.39
N TRP A 303 -3.61 10.11 28.16
CA TRP A 303 -4.80 9.37 27.74
C TRP A 303 -5.99 10.29 27.38
N GLN A 304 -6.18 11.41 28.09
CA GLN A 304 -7.23 12.39 27.80
C GLN A 304 -7.05 13.16 26.49
N LEU A 305 -5.84 13.12 25.91
CA LEU A 305 -5.50 13.79 24.66
C LEU A 305 -5.64 12.87 23.43
N ILE A 306 -5.98 11.60 23.64
CA ILE A 306 -6.18 10.61 22.58
C ILE A 306 -7.59 10.72 22.00
N VAL A 307 -7.66 10.69 20.68
CA VAL A 307 -8.90 10.71 19.90
C VAL A 307 -9.04 9.39 19.13
N THR A 308 -10.22 8.76 19.24
CA THR A 308 -10.61 7.61 18.42
C THR A 308 -12.04 7.77 17.90
N HIS A 309 -12.48 6.83 17.06
CA HIS A 309 -13.84 6.81 16.51
C HIS A 309 -14.90 6.57 17.61
N PRO A 310 -16.08 7.24 17.57
CA PRO A 310 -17.11 7.19 18.63
C PRO A 310 -17.54 5.79 19.08
N ASP A 311 -17.53 4.81 18.18
CA ASP A 311 -17.87 3.41 18.47
C ASP A 311 -16.88 2.70 19.42
N PHE A 312 -15.74 3.32 19.71
CA PHE A 312 -14.65 2.71 20.45
C PHE A 312 -14.31 3.49 21.72
N ARG A 313 -13.68 2.78 22.66
CA ARG A 313 -13.03 3.35 23.84
C ARG A 313 -11.57 2.91 23.86
N VAL A 314 -10.71 3.79 24.37
CA VAL A 314 -9.29 3.50 24.58
C VAL A 314 -9.11 3.24 26.07
N GLU A 315 -8.47 2.14 26.43
CA GLU A 315 -8.18 1.74 27.80
C GLU A 315 -6.65 1.66 27.98
N LEU A 316 -6.12 2.23 29.07
CA LEU A 316 -4.73 2.07 29.45
C LEU A 316 -4.56 0.71 30.17
N PHE A 317 -3.74 -0.17 29.61
CA PHE A 317 -3.43 -1.48 30.20
C PHE A 317 -2.18 -1.44 31.09
N ALA A 318 -1.10 -0.80 30.60
CA ALA A 318 0.18 -0.72 31.32
C ALA A 318 0.90 0.60 31.00
N SER A 319 1.71 1.08 31.94
CA SER A 319 2.52 2.30 31.83
C SER A 319 3.96 2.07 32.32
N GLU A 320 4.71 3.16 32.54
CA GLU A 320 6.06 3.16 33.14
C GLU A 320 6.19 2.39 34.46
N GLU A 321 5.09 2.16 35.17
CA GLU A 321 5.08 1.37 36.40
C GLU A 321 5.38 -0.12 36.13
N GLN A 322 5.00 -0.64 34.96
CA GLN A 322 5.18 -2.05 34.60
C GLN A 322 6.25 -2.25 33.50
N VAL A 323 6.35 -1.32 32.55
CA VAL A 323 7.19 -1.46 31.35
C VAL A 323 7.78 -0.13 30.92
N ILE A 324 8.98 -0.13 30.35
CA ILE A 324 9.67 1.05 29.82
C ILE A 324 10.13 0.75 28.38
N ASN A 325 10.10 1.73 27.47
CA ASN A 325 10.55 1.60 26.06
C ASN A 325 10.20 0.24 25.39
N PRO A 326 8.92 -0.15 25.33
CA PRO A 326 8.53 -1.43 24.75
C PRO A 326 8.63 -1.37 23.21
N ILE A 327 9.28 -2.36 22.59
CA ILE A 327 9.48 -2.41 21.12
C ILE A 327 8.60 -3.42 20.38
N ASP A 328 8.22 -4.51 21.06
CA ASP A 328 7.40 -5.58 20.49
C ASP A 328 6.58 -6.24 21.60
N LEU A 329 5.44 -6.84 21.24
CA LEU A 329 4.57 -7.55 22.16
C LEU A 329 3.91 -8.76 21.51
N THR A 330 3.54 -9.77 22.28
CA THR A 330 2.73 -10.92 21.83
C THR A 330 1.99 -11.55 23.01
N TRP A 331 1.17 -12.57 22.77
CA TRP A 331 0.51 -13.33 23.84
C TRP A 331 0.88 -14.80 23.79
N ASP A 332 0.89 -15.44 24.96
CA ASP A 332 1.00 -16.90 25.08
C ASP A 332 -0.37 -17.58 25.04
N GLU A 333 -0.36 -18.91 25.08
CA GLU A 333 -1.56 -19.74 25.03
C GLU A 333 -2.51 -19.57 26.23
N GLN A 334 -2.15 -18.79 27.25
CA GLN A 334 -3.02 -18.40 28.36
C GLN A 334 -3.60 -16.99 28.18
N GLY A 335 -3.23 -16.27 27.12
CA GLY A 335 -3.62 -14.89 26.88
C GLY A 335 -2.82 -13.86 27.69
N ARG A 336 -1.66 -14.23 28.28
CA ARG A 336 -0.82 -13.29 29.03
C ARG A 336 0.02 -12.46 28.06
N LEU A 337 0.20 -11.17 28.33
CA LEU A 337 0.95 -10.26 27.45
C LEU A 337 2.45 -10.39 27.70
N TRP A 338 3.21 -10.75 26.66
CA TRP A 338 4.67 -10.74 26.65
C TRP A 338 5.14 -9.48 25.95
N VAL A 339 6.04 -8.72 26.57
CA VAL A 339 6.55 -7.45 26.04
C VAL A 339 8.09 -7.43 26.04
N LEU A 340 8.65 -6.94 24.94
CA LEU A 340 10.09 -6.72 24.78
C LEU A 340 10.43 -5.28 25.17
N GLU A 341 11.20 -5.11 26.23
CA GLU A 341 11.65 -3.82 26.76
C GLU A 341 13.10 -3.55 26.31
N THR A 342 13.34 -2.40 25.68
CA THR A 342 14.65 -2.03 25.11
C THR A 342 15.11 -0.63 25.56
N VAL A 343 15.74 -0.59 26.73
CA VAL A 343 16.25 0.62 27.38
C VAL A 343 17.65 1.03 26.89
N ASP A 344 18.38 0.10 26.28
CA ASP A 344 19.70 0.33 25.69
C ASP A 344 19.61 0.92 24.27
N TYR A 345 18.47 0.76 23.60
CA TYR A 345 18.20 1.32 22.28
C TYR A 345 18.29 2.87 22.28
N PRO A 346 18.80 3.51 21.22
CA PRO A 346 19.41 2.91 20.02
C PRO A 346 20.94 2.75 20.09
N ASN A 347 21.62 3.38 21.06
CA ASN A 347 23.05 3.67 20.99
C ASN A 347 23.95 2.93 22.00
N LYS A 348 23.40 2.22 23.00
CA LYS A 348 24.22 1.54 24.02
C LYS A 348 24.57 0.11 23.59
N PHE A 349 25.48 -0.06 22.65
CA PHE A 349 26.03 -1.38 22.32
C PHE A 349 27.03 -1.84 23.38
N THR A 350 27.00 -3.11 23.74
CA THR A 350 28.09 -3.74 24.49
C THR A 350 28.80 -4.77 23.63
N ASP A 351 30.12 -4.89 23.81
CA ASP A 351 30.97 -5.81 23.05
C ASP A 351 30.51 -7.28 23.19
N ASP A 352 29.95 -7.64 24.34
CA ASP A 352 29.45 -9.00 24.62
C ASP A 352 27.95 -9.17 24.34
N ARG A 353 27.28 -8.12 23.83
CA ARG A 353 25.84 -8.06 23.56
C ARG A 353 24.98 -8.45 24.77
N THR A 354 25.49 -8.17 25.98
CA THR A 354 24.77 -8.28 27.25
C THR A 354 24.45 -6.88 27.78
N GLY A 355 23.18 -6.59 28.00
CA GLY A 355 22.71 -5.25 28.34
C GLY A 355 21.68 -5.22 29.47
N SER A 356 20.86 -4.18 29.49
CA SER A 356 19.82 -3.96 30.51
C SER A 356 18.41 -4.32 30.04
N ASP A 357 18.29 -4.80 28.80
CA ASP A 357 17.02 -5.08 28.13
C ASP A 357 16.42 -6.42 28.57
N ARG A 358 15.10 -6.53 28.46
CA ARG A 358 14.32 -7.58 29.15
C ARG A 358 13.13 -8.04 28.34
N ILE A 359 12.67 -9.25 28.66
CA ILE A 359 11.33 -9.72 28.29
C ILE A 359 10.52 -9.82 29.57
N LYS A 360 9.35 -9.18 29.58
CA LYS A 360 8.42 -9.22 30.72
C LYS A 360 7.09 -9.84 30.30
N ILE A 361 6.43 -10.50 31.25
CA ILE A 361 5.08 -11.03 31.14
C ILE A 361 4.18 -10.20 32.06
N LEU A 362 3.16 -9.57 31.49
CA LEU A 362 2.19 -8.71 32.15
C LEU A 362 0.84 -9.42 32.21
N GLU A 363 0.23 -9.41 33.38
CA GLU A 363 -1.04 -10.07 33.65
C GLU A 363 -2.00 -9.11 34.36
N ASP A 364 -3.27 -9.16 33.96
CA ASP A 364 -4.40 -8.63 34.74
C ASP A 364 -4.99 -9.81 35.54
N THR A 365 -4.64 -9.90 36.81
CA THR A 365 -5.13 -10.92 37.73
C THR A 365 -6.40 -10.49 38.47
N THR A 366 -6.78 -9.22 38.37
CA THR A 366 -7.97 -8.66 39.01
C THR A 366 -9.19 -8.58 38.09
N GLY A 367 -8.98 -8.62 36.78
CA GLY A 367 -10.00 -8.49 35.75
C GLY A 367 -10.46 -7.05 35.51
N ASP A 368 -9.71 -6.04 35.95
CA ASP A 368 -10.07 -4.63 35.84
C ASP A 368 -9.57 -3.97 34.53
N GLY A 369 -8.88 -4.74 33.68
CA GLY A 369 -8.33 -4.28 32.42
C GLY A 369 -6.95 -3.65 32.53
N ARG A 370 -6.30 -3.69 33.70
CA ARG A 370 -4.93 -3.18 33.93
C ARG A 370 -3.97 -4.28 34.37
N ALA A 371 -2.69 -4.12 34.03
CA ALA A 371 -1.65 -5.02 34.47
C ALA A 371 -1.32 -4.80 35.95
N ASP A 372 -1.58 -5.80 36.80
CA ASP A 372 -1.25 -5.75 38.24
C ASP A 372 -0.11 -6.70 38.63
N LYS A 373 0.28 -7.62 37.74
CA LYS A 373 1.38 -8.56 37.96
C LYS A 373 2.37 -8.53 36.81
N VAL A 374 3.66 -8.45 37.17
CA VAL A 374 4.78 -8.43 36.23
C VAL A 374 5.76 -9.54 36.59
N THR A 375 6.13 -10.35 35.60
CA THR A 375 7.18 -11.37 35.71
C THR A 375 8.27 -11.08 34.70
N THR A 376 9.53 -10.96 35.12
CA THR A 376 10.65 -10.82 34.19
C THR A 376 11.11 -12.21 33.74
N PHE A 377 10.86 -12.53 32.46
CA PHE A 377 11.16 -13.84 31.89
C PHE A 377 12.64 -13.98 31.46
N VAL A 378 13.19 -12.95 30.82
CA VAL A 378 14.60 -12.87 30.39
C VAL A 378 15.16 -11.50 30.77
N GLU A 379 16.40 -11.47 31.26
CA GLU A 379 17.21 -10.26 31.47
C GLU A 379 18.55 -10.38 30.73
N GLY A 380 19.29 -9.28 30.60
CA GLY A 380 20.62 -9.28 30.03
C GLY A 380 20.65 -9.19 28.51
N LEU A 381 19.55 -8.79 27.87
CA LEU A 381 19.51 -8.54 26.42
C LEU A 381 20.16 -7.18 26.09
N ASN A 382 20.60 -7.00 24.85
CA ASN A 382 21.16 -5.73 24.36
C ASN A 382 20.65 -5.40 22.96
N ILE A 383 19.74 -4.42 22.90
CA ILE A 383 19.04 -3.93 21.72
C ILE A 383 18.32 -5.05 20.94
N PRO A 384 17.41 -5.81 21.58
CA PRO A 384 16.52 -6.71 20.86
C PRO A 384 15.41 -5.91 20.15
N THR A 385 14.90 -6.44 19.04
CA THR A 385 14.01 -5.74 18.10
C THR A 385 12.75 -6.51 17.73
N GLY A 386 12.58 -7.74 18.21
CA GLY A 386 11.36 -8.51 18.01
C GLY A 386 11.35 -9.83 18.76
N LEU A 387 10.16 -10.37 19.02
CA LEU A 387 9.99 -11.69 19.65
C LEU A 387 8.83 -12.50 19.05
N VAL A 388 8.93 -13.82 19.16
CA VAL A 388 7.85 -14.76 18.80
C VAL A 388 7.89 -15.99 19.71
N LEU A 389 6.72 -16.43 20.17
CA LEU A 389 6.62 -17.61 21.04
C LEU A 389 6.49 -18.88 20.22
N VAL A 390 7.34 -19.87 20.48
CA VAL A 390 7.35 -21.17 19.79
C VAL A 390 8.13 -22.21 20.61
N ASN A 391 7.84 -23.49 20.40
CA ASN A 391 8.48 -24.65 21.05
C ASN A 391 8.51 -24.58 22.59
N GLY A 392 7.47 -23.99 23.18
CA GLY A 392 7.37 -23.71 24.62
C GLY A 392 8.37 -22.66 25.14
N GLY A 393 8.93 -21.84 24.27
CA GLY A 393 9.85 -20.75 24.60
C GLY A 393 9.64 -19.52 23.71
N VAL A 394 10.68 -18.70 23.55
CA VAL A 394 10.66 -17.47 22.77
C VAL A 394 11.91 -17.35 21.90
N ILE A 395 11.73 -17.01 20.62
CA ILE A 395 12.81 -16.58 19.74
C ILE A 395 12.87 -15.05 19.78
N VAL A 396 14.07 -14.52 19.96
CA VAL A 396 14.36 -13.09 20.08
C VAL A 396 15.26 -12.66 18.94
N ALA A 397 14.84 -11.62 18.22
CA ALA A 397 15.69 -10.93 17.25
C ALA A 397 16.62 -9.97 17.99
N GLN A 398 17.91 -10.30 18.09
CA GLN A 398 18.94 -9.44 18.68
C GLN A 398 20.21 -9.47 17.82
N ALA A 399 20.27 -8.62 16.80
CA ALA A 399 21.38 -8.63 15.84
C ALA A 399 22.76 -8.63 16.55
N PRO A 400 23.74 -9.43 16.12
CA PRO A 400 23.73 -10.24 14.89
C PRO A 400 23.02 -11.59 15.02
N ASP A 401 22.49 -11.93 16.21
CA ASP A 401 22.02 -13.28 16.55
C ASP A 401 20.51 -13.36 16.68
N PHE A 402 19.94 -14.48 16.24
CA PHE A 402 18.62 -14.92 16.70
C PHE A 402 18.81 -15.91 17.85
N ILE A 403 18.15 -15.65 18.97
CA ILE A 403 18.38 -16.37 20.22
C ILE A 403 17.07 -17.00 20.70
N PHE A 404 17.10 -18.29 21.01
CA PHE A 404 15.98 -19.01 21.62
C PHE A 404 16.17 -19.11 23.14
N PHE A 405 15.13 -18.76 23.89
CA PHE A 405 15.06 -18.88 25.34
C PHE A 405 13.88 -19.77 25.75
N LYS A 406 14.04 -20.53 26.83
CA LYS A 406 12.99 -21.41 27.35
C LYS A 406 13.10 -21.55 28.88
N ASP A 407 11.95 -21.65 29.53
CA ASP A 407 11.83 -22.11 30.91
C ASP A 407 11.59 -23.63 30.92
N THR A 408 12.56 -24.37 31.44
CA THR A 408 12.52 -25.83 31.58
C THR A 408 12.11 -26.28 32.98
N THR A 409 11.96 -25.34 33.92
CA THR A 409 11.63 -25.61 35.33
C THR A 409 10.19 -25.29 35.69
N GLY A 410 9.52 -24.44 34.91
CA GLY A 410 8.13 -24.01 35.10
C GLY A 410 7.95 -22.87 36.12
N ASP A 411 9.02 -22.15 36.48
CA ASP A 411 8.97 -21.03 37.42
C ASP A 411 8.67 -19.67 36.76
N GLY A 412 8.57 -19.64 35.42
CA GLY A 412 8.31 -18.44 34.64
C GLY A 412 9.57 -17.64 34.30
N ILE A 413 10.76 -18.21 34.47
CA ILE A 413 12.05 -17.59 34.15
C ILE A 413 12.82 -18.49 33.17
N ALA A 414 13.42 -17.90 32.14
CA ALA A 414 14.24 -18.66 31.20
C ALA A 414 15.53 -19.16 31.85
N ASP A 415 15.76 -20.47 31.79
CA ASP A 415 16.98 -21.14 32.24
C ASP A 415 17.75 -21.81 31.09
N TYR A 416 17.16 -21.81 29.87
CA TYR A 416 17.79 -22.27 28.65
C TYR A 416 18.00 -21.12 27.65
N ARG A 417 19.16 -21.12 26.99
CA ARG A 417 19.55 -20.15 25.94
C ARG A 417 20.31 -20.85 24.82
N GLU A 418 19.90 -20.62 23.58
CA GLU A 418 20.56 -21.13 22.37
C GLU A 418 20.62 -20.04 21.29
N VAL A 419 21.76 -19.89 20.62
CA VAL A 419 21.85 -19.06 19.40
C VAL A 419 21.45 -19.94 18.23
N LEU A 420 20.35 -19.60 17.54
CA LEU A 420 19.84 -20.38 16.40
C LEU A 420 20.72 -20.17 15.16
N PHE A 421 20.99 -18.91 14.81
CA PHE A 421 21.90 -18.53 13.73
C PHE A 421 22.30 -17.06 13.88
N THR A 422 23.34 -16.68 13.14
CA THR A 422 23.95 -15.33 13.13
C THR A 422 24.05 -14.81 11.70
N GLY A 423 24.27 -13.51 11.53
CA GLY A 423 24.43 -12.86 10.21
C GLY A 423 23.57 -11.61 10.00
N TRP A 424 22.79 -11.20 11.01
CA TRP A 424 22.04 -9.95 10.95
C TRP A 424 22.97 -8.76 11.11
N GLY A 425 22.87 -7.77 10.21
CA GLY A 425 23.73 -6.60 10.31
C GLY A 425 23.39 -5.74 11.53
N THR A 426 24.43 -5.18 12.13
CA THR A 426 24.35 -4.30 13.31
C THR A 426 24.67 -2.84 12.97
N PHE A 427 24.78 -2.52 11.67
CA PHE A 427 25.19 -1.20 11.19
C PHE A 427 24.24 -0.09 11.64
N ASP A 428 22.92 -0.33 11.57
CA ASP A 428 21.90 0.58 12.05
C ASP A 428 20.85 -0.18 12.86
N THR A 429 20.64 0.24 14.12
CA THR A 429 19.74 -0.48 15.05
C THR A 429 18.27 -0.35 14.71
N HIS A 430 17.84 0.65 13.95
CA HIS A 430 16.44 0.74 13.52
C HIS A 430 16.17 -0.04 12.24
N ALA A 431 17.21 -0.43 11.49
CA ALA A 431 17.09 -1.11 10.20
C ALA A 431 17.38 -2.61 10.29
N GLY A 432 17.46 -3.14 11.52
CA GLY A 432 17.68 -4.55 11.81
C GLY A 432 16.46 -5.44 11.53
N PRO A 433 16.58 -6.74 11.85
CA PRO A 433 15.45 -7.66 11.81
C PRO A 433 14.38 -7.25 12.83
N SER A 434 13.09 -7.37 12.51
CA SER A 434 12.00 -7.04 13.44
C SER A 434 10.69 -7.78 13.10
N ASN A 435 9.65 -7.54 13.90
CA ASN A 435 8.28 -8.00 13.69
C ASN A 435 8.15 -9.51 13.46
N LEU A 436 8.70 -10.33 14.37
CA LEU A 436 8.59 -11.78 14.25
C LEU A 436 7.15 -12.26 14.45
N ARG A 437 6.67 -13.15 13.57
CA ARG A 437 5.31 -13.72 13.60
C ARG A 437 5.34 -15.21 13.24
N TYR A 438 4.51 -16.01 13.90
CA TYR A 438 4.26 -17.40 13.50
C TYR A 438 3.28 -17.42 12.32
N GLY A 439 3.67 -18.03 11.20
CA GLY A 439 2.90 -18.07 9.95
C GLY A 439 2.00 -19.30 9.83
N PHE A 440 1.02 -19.21 8.91
CA PHE A 440 0.13 -20.33 8.56
C PHE A 440 0.90 -21.55 8.06
N ASP A 441 2.06 -21.35 7.44
CA ASP A 441 2.94 -22.37 6.92
C ASP A 441 3.82 -23.06 7.99
N ASN A 442 3.59 -22.74 9.27
CA ASN A 442 4.36 -23.21 10.43
C ASN A 442 5.81 -22.73 10.43
N GLN A 443 6.10 -21.62 9.72
CA GLN A 443 7.39 -20.94 9.73
C GLN A 443 7.32 -19.64 10.53
N ILE A 444 8.48 -19.16 10.97
CA ILE A 444 8.61 -17.84 11.56
C ILE A 444 8.89 -16.84 10.46
N TRP A 445 8.07 -15.80 10.37
CA TRP A 445 8.20 -14.70 9.44
C TRP A 445 8.72 -13.47 10.14
N GLY A 446 9.44 -12.61 9.40
CA GLY A 446 9.93 -11.33 9.91
C GLY A 446 10.30 -10.38 8.77
N THR A 447 10.70 -9.18 9.17
CA THR A 447 11.13 -8.12 8.26
C THR A 447 12.54 -7.68 8.59
N VAL A 448 13.27 -7.16 7.60
CA VAL A 448 14.59 -6.54 7.81
C VAL A 448 14.68 -5.26 6.99
N GLY A 449 15.32 -4.25 7.55
CA GLY A 449 15.71 -3.04 6.83
C GLY A 449 17.10 -3.14 6.21
N TYR A 450 17.65 -2.01 5.79
CA TYR A 450 18.92 -1.95 5.08
C TYR A 450 20.16 -2.34 5.91
N SER A 451 20.03 -2.63 7.21
CA SER A 451 21.10 -3.31 7.97
C SER A 451 21.34 -4.72 7.45
N ALA A 452 20.40 -5.29 6.69
CA ALA A 452 20.61 -6.47 5.86
C ALA A 452 20.90 -7.77 6.63
N PHE A 453 21.01 -8.84 5.85
CA PHE A 453 21.50 -10.14 6.30
C PHE A 453 22.64 -10.59 5.38
N GLU A 454 23.72 -11.05 5.99
CA GLU A 454 24.82 -11.75 5.31
C GLU A 454 25.36 -12.84 6.23
N GLY A 455 25.08 -14.10 5.90
CA GLY A 455 25.46 -15.24 6.74
C GLY A 455 25.01 -16.58 6.17
N THR A 456 25.35 -17.65 6.89
CA THR A 456 25.00 -19.03 6.54
C THR A 456 23.93 -19.55 7.50
N VAL A 457 22.85 -20.09 6.98
CA VAL A 457 21.80 -20.75 7.76
C VAL A 457 21.63 -22.19 7.28
N GLY A 458 21.83 -23.15 8.19
CA GLY A 458 21.98 -24.55 7.80
C GLY A 458 23.19 -24.72 6.88
N ASP A 459 22.95 -25.18 5.66
CA ASP A 459 23.98 -25.39 4.62
C ASP A 459 23.88 -24.36 3.46
N GLU A 460 23.09 -23.29 3.64
CA GLU A 460 22.80 -22.30 2.58
C GLU A 460 23.35 -20.91 2.97
N ASP A 461 24.09 -20.28 2.06
CA ASP A 461 24.54 -18.90 2.20
C ASP A 461 23.45 -17.93 1.72
N HIS A 462 23.16 -16.89 2.50
CA HIS A 462 22.20 -15.88 2.15
C HIS A 462 22.79 -14.48 2.23
N ARG A 463 22.38 -13.64 1.26
CA ARG A 463 22.66 -12.21 1.26
C ARG A 463 21.48 -11.44 0.67
N PHE A 464 20.90 -10.55 1.46
CA PHE A 464 19.78 -9.70 1.03
C PHE A 464 19.72 -8.41 1.84
N SER A 465 19.21 -7.34 1.23
CA SER A 465 19.17 -6.00 1.83
C SER A 465 17.93 -5.81 2.71
N SER A 466 16.76 -5.54 2.12
CA SER A 466 15.55 -5.18 2.86
C SER A 466 14.32 -5.88 2.30
N GLY A 467 13.50 -6.42 3.20
CA GLY A 467 12.33 -7.16 2.76
C GLY A 467 11.75 -8.09 3.79
N PHE A 468 10.92 -9.01 3.29
CA PHE A 468 10.33 -10.08 4.08
C PHE A 468 11.18 -11.34 3.97
N TYR A 469 11.31 -12.06 5.08
CA TYR A 469 11.93 -13.38 5.14
C TYR A 469 11.10 -14.32 6.00
N ARG A 470 11.36 -15.63 5.87
CA ARG A 470 10.85 -16.64 6.79
C ARG A 470 11.90 -17.69 7.09
N PHE A 471 11.81 -18.34 8.23
CA PHE A 471 12.70 -19.43 8.64
C PHE A 471 11.96 -20.49 9.45
N ARG A 472 12.51 -21.70 9.51
CA ARG A 472 11.94 -22.76 10.35
C ARG A 472 12.06 -22.40 11.84
N PRO A 473 11.09 -22.82 12.69
CA PRO A 473 11.15 -22.56 14.13
C PRO A 473 12.41 -23.03 14.86
N ASP A 474 13.14 -24.00 14.30
CA ASP A 474 14.41 -24.50 14.84
C ASP A 474 15.65 -23.76 14.28
N GLY A 475 15.46 -22.75 13.42
CA GLY A 475 16.54 -22.00 12.78
C GLY A 475 17.28 -22.76 11.66
N SER A 476 16.83 -23.95 11.26
CA SER A 476 17.58 -24.81 10.34
C SER A 476 17.52 -24.39 8.86
N LYS A 477 16.60 -23.51 8.47
CA LYS A 477 16.45 -23.04 7.08
C LYS A 477 15.83 -21.65 7.03
N LEU A 478 16.39 -20.77 6.19
CA LEU A 478 15.93 -19.40 5.93
C LEU A 478 15.54 -19.26 4.44
N GLU A 479 14.54 -18.43 4.16
CA GLU A 479 14.14 -18.04 2.81
C GLU A 479 13.88 -16.54 2.76
N TYR A 480 14.48 -15.87 1.77
CA TYR A 480 14.20 -14.47 1.47
C TYR A 480 13.03 -14.35 0.48
N ILE A 481 11.95 -13.68 0.89
CA ILE A 481 10.65 -13.77 0.23
C ILE A 481 10.41 -12.65 -0.77
N SER A 482 10.61 -11.38 -0.40
CA SER A 482 10.26 -10.26 -1.27
C SER A 482 11.06 -9.01 -0.95
N ASN A 483 11.38 -8.23 -1.99
CA ASN A 483 12.10 -6.97 -1.86
C ASN A 483 11.15 -5.83 -1.54
N THR A 484 11.43 -5.09 -0.48
CA THR A 484 10.71 -3.86 -0.12
C THR A 484 11.50 -2.62 -0.55
N SER A 485 10.95 -1.46 -0.26
CA SER A 485 11.48 -0.16 -0.66
C SER A 485 12.74 0.28 0.07
N ASN A 486 12.79 -0.01 1.37
CA ASN A 486 13.78 0.45 2.32
C ASN A 486 13.57 -0.31 3.65
N ASN A 487 13.77 0.38 4.76
CA ASN A 487 13.48 -0.13 6.07
C ASN A 487 12.03 -0.62 6.27
N THR A 488 11.89 -1.89 6.62
CA THR A 488 10.60 -2.58 6.68
C THR A 488 10.25 -2.89 8.13
N TRP A 489 9.16 -2.29 8.61
CA TRP A 489 8.78 -2.27 10.02
C TRP A 489 7.43 -2.90 10.32
N GLY A 490 6.74 -3.45 9.33
CA GLY A 490 5.46 -4.11 9.55
C GLY A 490 5.30 -5.34 8.67
N ILE A 491 4.76 -6.40 9.26
CA ILE A 491 4.28 -7.59 8.57
C ILE A 491 3.09 -8.20 9.31
N HIS A 492 2.06 -8.60 8.56
CA HIS A 492 0.97 -9.41 9.10
C HIS A 492 0.29 -10.24 8.01
N PHE A 493 -0.49 -11.22 8.45
CA PHE A 493 -1.31 -12.05 7.59
C PHE A 493 -2.78 -11.66 7.72
N ASN A 494 -3.52 -11.72 6.63
CA ASN A 494 -4.97 -11.79 6.72
C ASN A 494 -5.41 -13.23 7.07
N GLU A 495 -6.69 -13.47 7.33
CA GLU A 495 -7.25 -14.79 7.71
C GLU A 495 -7.15 -15.87 6.63
N GLU A 496 -6.72 -15.50 5.43
CA GLU A 496 -6.43 -16.44 4.35
C GLU A 496 -4.94 -16.85 4.29
N GLY A 497 -4.07 -16.18 5.05
CA GLY A 497 -2.61 -16.34 4.97
C GLY A 497 -1.92 -15.46 3.93
N ILE A 498 -2.55 -14.36 3.49
CA ILE A 498 -1.95 -13.39 2.56
C ILE A 498 -1.07 -12.41 3.32
N VAL A 499 0.13 -12.14 2.80
CA VAL A 499 1.18 -11.38 3.49
C VAL A 499 1.17 -9.90 3.09
N PHE A 500 0.98 -9.03 4.08
CA PHE A 500 1.03 -7.58 3.92
C PHE A 500 2.12 -6.99 4.83
N GLY A 501 2.50 -5.76 4.54
CA GLY A 501 3.40 -5.01 5.42
C GLY A 501 3.42 -3.52 5.16
N SER A 502 4.37 -2.86 5.81
CA SER A 502 4.61 -1.43 5.72
C SER A 502 6.11 -1.14 5.79
N THR A 503 6.53 -0.04 5.18
CA THR A 503 7.91 0.41 5.20
C THR A 503 8.00 1.85 5.70
N ALA A 504 9.21 2.28 6.02
CA ALA A 504 9.52 3.70 6.13
C ALA A 504 9.32 4.40 4.76
N ASN A 505 9.25 5.73 4.79
CA ASN A 505 9.26 6.62 3.62
C ASN A 505 8.32 6.17 2.49
N LEU A 506 7.04 6.51 2.65
CA LEU A 506 5.97 6.48 1.64
C LEU A 506 5.24 5.16 1.41
N ASP A 507 5.90 3.99 1.40
CA ASP A 507 5.27 2.74 0.94
C ASP A 507 4.44 2.06 2.06
N VAL A 508 3.21 2.55 2.24
CA VAL A 508 2.23 2.01 3.20
C VAL A 508 0.83 1.89 2.60
N PRO A 509 0.18 0.72 2.65
CA PRO A 509 0.72 -0.64 2.78
C PRO A 509 1.42 -1.17 1.53
N VAL A 510 2.07 -2.34 1.65
CA VAL A 510 2.53 -3.20 0.55
C VAL A 510 1.95 -4.62 0.67
N HIS A 511 1.88 -5.38 -0.43
CA HIS A 511 1.41 -6.77 -0.49
C HIS A 511 2.46 -7.66 -1.19
N SER A 512 2.88 -8.74 -0.53
CA SER A 512 3.82 -9.73 -1.11
C SER A 512 3.04 -10.79 -1.89
N VAL A 513 3.10 -10.69 -3.23
CA VAL A 513 2.24 -11.46 -4.13
C VAL A 513 2.93 -12.72 -4.68
N ILE A 514 4.17 -12.57 -5.16
CA ILE A 514 4.98 -13.67 -5.70
C ILE A 514 6.33 -13.69 -4.98
N PRO A 515 6.66 -14.78 -4.26
CA PRO A 515 7.97 -14.95 -3.65
C PRO A 515 9.12 -14.94 -4.67
N ASN A 516 10.26 -14.36 -4.28
CA ASN A 516 11.46 -14.20 -5.10
C ASN A 516 11.95 -15.49 -5.77
N ARG A 517 11.81 -16.65 -5.10
CA ARG A 517 12.21 -17.96 -5.65
C ARG A 517 11.49 -18.34 -6.94
N TYR A 518 10.29 -17.83 -7.19
CA TYR A 518 9.55 -18.12 -8.42
C TYR A 518 10.11 -17.34 -9.61
N TYR A 519 10.62 -16.13 -9.37
CA TYR A 519 11.32 -15.37 -10.39
C TYR A 519 12.66 -16.03 -10.77
N ASP A 520 13.31 -16.72 -9.83
CA ASP A 520 14.53 -17.50 -10.09
C ASP A 520 14.30 -18.72 -11.01
N LEU A 521 13.04 -19.15 -11.22
CA LEU A 521 12.70 -20.20 -12.18
C LEU A 521 12.79 -19.72 -13.63
N ILE A 522 12.76 -18.40 -13.87
CA ILE A 522 12.95 -17.82 -15.19
C ILE A 522 14.42 -17.45 -15.36
N ARG A 523 15.01 -17.85 -16.48
CA ARG A 523 16.42 -17.56 -16.81
C ARG A 523 16.46 -16.17 -17.41
N GLY A 524 17.41 -15.34 -16.98
CA GLY A 524 17.52 -13.96 -17.46
C GLY A 524 16.43 -13.02 -16.97
N PHE A 525 15.69 -13.39 -15.91
CA PHE A 525 14.67 -12.52 -15.31
C PHE A 525 15.35 -11.40 -14.52
N GLY A 526 15.81 -10.36 -15.21
CA GLY A 526 16.68 -9.27 -14.74
C GLY A 526 16.65 -8.94 -13.25
N GLN A 527 16.05 -7.80 -12.87
CA GLN A 527 15.94 -7.41 -11.47
C GLN A 527 14.61 -7.89 -10.88
N LYS A 528 14.67 -8.61 -9.74
CA LYS A 528 13.47 -9.02 -8.98
C LYS A 528 12.66 -7.79 -8.57
N PRO A 529 11.32 -7.84 -8.67
CA PRO A 529 10.50 -6.67 -8.42
C PRO A 529 10.54 -6.24 -6.96
N ARG A 530 10.53 -4.92 -6.78
CA ARG A 530 10.21 -4.25 -5.52
C ARG A 530 8.69 -4.23 -5.32
N LEU A 531 8.22 -4.45 -4.10
CA LEU A 531 6.80 -4.34 -3.78
C LEU A 531 6.34 -2.86 -3.91
N PRO A 532 5.29 -2.58 -4.69
CA PRO A 532 4.71 -1.24 -4.79
C PRO A 532 3.77 -0.97 -3.60
N MET A 533 3.63 0.31 -3.24
CA MET A 533 2.53 0.76 -2.38
C MET A 533 1.18 0.39 -3.01
N ILE A 534 0.28 -0.13 -2.19
CA ILE A 534 -1.09 -0.47 -2.61
C ILE A 534 -2.13 0.57 -2.16
N ALA A 535 -1.77 1.54 -1.31
CA ALA A 535 -2.67 2.61 -0.89
C ALA A 535 -2.96 3.64 -1.98
N ASN A 536 -4.14 4.23 -1.93
CA ASN A 536 -4.51 5.41 -2.73
C ASN A 536 -3.70 6.67 -2.33
N THR A 537 -3.24 6.77 -1.09
CA THR A 537 -2.40 7.88 -0.61
C THR A 537 -1.55 7.47 0.58
N ASN A 538 -0.37 8.07 0.69
CA ASN A 538 0.54 7.96 1.84
C ASN A 538 0.51 9.22 2.73
N ARG A 539 -0.54 10.04 2.63
CA ARG A 539 -0.71 11.21 3.50
C ARG A 539 -1.09 10.80 4.93
N ILE A 540 -0.63 11.60 5.87
CA ILE A 540 -0.95 11.47 7.30
C ILE A 540 -1.79 12.68 7.74
N PHE A 541 -2.56 12.53 8.82
CA PHE A 541 -3.51 13.54 9.29
C PHE A 541 -3.33 13.80 10.79
N PRO A 542 -2.20 14.36 11.23
CA PRO A 542 -1.94 14.63 12.64
C PRO A 542 -2.97 15.60 13.24
N LEU A 543 -3.14 15.53 14.56
CA LEU A 543 -4.01 16.46 15.31
C LEU A 543 -3.30 17.74 15.76
N PHE A 544 -2.07 17.95 15.31
CA PHE A 544 -1.26 19.13 15.59
C PHE A 544 -0.39 19.45 14.36
N GLU A 545 0.01 20.72 14.17
CA GLU A 545 0.70 21.15 12.94
C GLU A 545 2.21 20.86 12.97
N GLU A 546 2.80 20.88 14.16
CA GLU A 546 4.24 20.84 14.42
C GLU A 546 4.81 19.41 14.50
N VAL A 547 4.33 18.49 13.65
CA VAL A 547 4.86 17.13 13.57
C VAL A 547 6.35 17.12 13.20
N ARG A 548 7.13 16.27 13.88
CA ARG A 548 8.59 16.24 13.74
C ARG A 548 9.00 15.18 12.72
N GLN A 549 8.88 15.54 11.45
CA GLN A 549 9.34 14.69 10.36
C GLN A 549 10.67 15.21 9.81
N VAL A 550 11.64 14.32 9.58
CA VAL A 550 12.94 14.67 8.99
C VAL A 550 12.84 14.80 7.47
N ASP A 551 11.97 14.00 6.87
CA ASP A 551 11.66 13.95 5.46
C ASP A 551 10.16 13.64 5.25
N GLN A 552 9.71 13.55 4.00
CA GLN A 552 8.35 13.16 3.63
C GLN A 552 7.22 13.93 4.38
N HIS A 553 7.43 15.21 4.68
CA HIS A 553 6.48 16.03 5.45
C HIS A 553 5.01 15.90 4.98
N GLY A 554 4.10 15.65 5.93
CA GLY A 554 2.67 15.42 5.70
C GLY A 554 2.36 14.04 5.12
N ARG A 555 3.34 13.14 5.05
CA ARG A 555 3.21 11.75 4.57
C ARG A 555 3.82 10.79 5.58
N TYR A 556 3.64 9.49 5.34
CA TYR A 556 4.29 8.47 6.17
C TYR A 556 5.81 8.52 5.99
N THR A 557 6.49 8.99 7.02
CA THR A 557 7.94 8.85 7.22
C THR A 557 8.23 7.50 7.85
N ALA A 558 7.37 7.07 8.79
CA ALA A 558 7.52 5.83 9.51
C ALA A 558 6.25 4.99 9.50
N GLY A 559 6.06 4.19 8.45
CA GLY A 559 5.09 3.10 8.44
C GLY A 559 5.47 1.95 9.36
N SER A 560 5.32 2.14 10.67
CA SER A 560 5.72 1.19 11.71
C SER A 560 4.58 0.27 12.14
N GLY A 561 4.88 -1.03 12.22
CA GLY A 561 3.88 -2.07 12.43
C GLY A 561 2.89 -2.19 11.26
N PHE A 562 2.30 -3.36 11.14
CA PHE A 562 1.18 -3.58 10.22
C PHE A 562 0.28 -4.62 10.87
N GLU A 563 -1.01 -4.35 10.99
CA GLU A 563 -1.96 -5.29 11.60
C GLU A 563 -3.27 -5.30 10.82
N VAL A 564 -3.81 -6.49 10.55
CA VAL A 564 -5.15 -6.68 9.96
C VAL A 564 -6.09 -7.12 11.07
N TYR A 565 -7.30 -6.56 11.12
CA TYR A 565 -8.28 -7.00 12.11
C TYR A 565 -8.82 -8.40 11.79
N THR A 566 -8.50 -9.39 12.63
CA THR A 566 -8.77 -10.82 12.38
C THR A 566 -9.55 -11.51 13.53
N ALA A 567 -10.32 -10.71 14.28
CA ALA A 567 -11.27 -11.16 15.30
C ALA A 567 -12.71 -10.76 14.93
N ARG A 568 -13.67 -10.98 15.84
CA ARG A 568 -15.11 -10.71 15.60
C ARG A 568 -15.77 -9.70 16.55
N ASP A 569 -15.04 -9.15 17.52
CA ASP A 569 -15.57 -8.18 18.50
C ASP A 569 -15.83 -6.79 17.92
N PHE A 570 -15.10 -6.37 16.89
CA PHE A 570 -15.43 -5.17 16.13
C PHE A 570 -16.53 -5.51 15.10
N PRO A 571 -17.25 -4.51 14.57
CA PRO A 571 -18.26 -4.75 13.54
C PRO A 571 -17.70 -5.46 12.29
N GLN A 572 -18.55 -6.19 11.58
CA GLN A 572 -18.19 -6.94 10.37
C GLN A 572 -17.44 -6.13 9.29
N SER A 573 -17.63 -4.81 9.24
CA SER A 573 -16.88 -3.91 8.37
C SER A 573 -15.36 -3.91 8.60
N TYR A 574 -14.89 -4.44 9.73
CA TYR A 574 -13.47 -4.58 10.08
C TYR A 574 -12.89 -5.95 9.70
N TRP A 575 -13.70 -7.00 9.77
CA TRP A 575 -13.22 -8.39 9.71
C TRP A 575 -12.45 -8.67 8.42
N ASN A 576 -11.20 -9.11 8.58
CA ASN A 576 -10.28 -9.49 7.52
C ASN A 576 -10.10 -8.41 6.42
N ARG A 577 -10.42 -7.15 6.72
CA ARG A 577 -10.51 -6.07 5.72
C ARG A 577 -9.88 -4.77 6.18
N LYS A 578 -9.95 -4.44 7.48
CA LYS A 578 -9.33 -3.22 8.01
C LYS A 578 -7.92 -3.51 8.49
N ALA A 579 -6.97 -2.73 7.98
CA ALA A 579 -5.58 -2.73 8.42
C ALA A 579 -5.21 -1.45 9.17
N PHE A 580 -4.20 -1.53 10.03
CA PHE A 580 -3.70 -0.45 10.86
C PHE A 580 -2.17 -0.34 10.72
N VAL A 581 -1.69 0.89 10.55
CA VAL A 581 -0.26 1.21 10.41
C VAL A 581 0.04 2.40 11.30
N SER A 582 1.05 2.29 12.15
CA SER A 582 1.41 3.33 13.11
C SER A 582 2.38 4.31 12.45
N GLU A 583 2.19 5.60 12.70
CA GLU A 583 3.05 6.69 12.26
C GLU A 583 3.49 7.49 13.49
N PRO A 584 4.58 7.10 14.16
CA PRO A 584 5.00 7.72 15.41
C PRO A 584 5.42 9.18 15.19
N THR A 585 5.95 9.56 14.01
CA THR A 585 6.30 10.98 13.73
C THR A 585 5.09 11.88 13.52
N GLY A 586 3.93 11.27 13.24
CA GLY A 586 2.63 11.92 13.12
C GLY A 586 1.73 11.72 14.34
N HIS A 587 2.20 10.99 15.37
CA HIS A 587 1.48 10.71 16.62
C HIS A 587 0.09 10.08 16.37
N LEU A 588 0.03 9.13 15.44
CA LEU A 588 -1.22 8.51 15.01
C LEU A 588 -1.07 7.05 14.59
N LEU A 589 -2.20 6.34 14.66
CA LEU A 589 -2.44 5.04 14.06
C LEU A 589 -3.42 5.23 12.90
N GLY A 590 -2.95 5.03 11.66
CA GLY A 590 -3.77 5.11 10.47
C GLY A 590 -4.66 3.88 10.27
N SER A 591 -5.77 4.05 9.55
CA SER A 591 -6.67 2.95 9.18
C SER A 591 -6.82 2.82 7.66
N PHE A 592 -6.70 1.59 7.16
CA PHE A 592 -6.79 1.28 5.74
C PHE A 592 -7.85 0.21 5.48
N ILE A 593 -8.69 0.37 4.45
CA ILE A 593 -9.53 -0.70 3.93
C ILE A 593 -8.75 -1.43 2.85
N LEU A 594 -8.50 -2.73 3.04
CA LEU A 594 -7.96 -3.62 2.02
C LEU A 594 -9.10 -4.08 1.10
N GLU A 595 -8.93 -3.89 -0.20
CA GLU A 595 -9.91 -4.27 -1.22
C GLU A 595 -9.25 -5.19 -2.26
N PRO A 596 -9.82 -6.38 -2.52
CA PRO A 596 -9.33 -7.25 -3.57
C PRO A 596 -9.29 -6.53 -4.92
N HIS A 597 -8.18 -6.64 -5.63
CA HIS A 597 -7.98 -6.05 -6.95
C HIS A 597 -7.18 -7.02 -7.81
N GLY A 598 -7.89 -7.83 -8.60
CA GLY A 598 -7.30 -8.95 -9.32
C GLY A 598 -6.66 -9.94 -8.34
N SER A 599 -5.42 -10.33 -8.61
CA SER A 599 -4.57 -11.20 -7.80
C SER A 599 -3.84 -10.46 -6.67
N THR A 600 -4.04 -9.14 -6.55
CA THR A 600 -3.48 -8.29 -5.49
C THR A 600 -4.59 -7.57 -4.72
N TYR A 601 -4.21 -6.59 -3.91
CA TYR A 601 -5.10 -5.69 -3.19
C TYR A 601 -4.80 -4.23 -3.57
N ARG A 602 -5.81 -3.38 -3.39
CA ARG A 602 -5.67 -1.94 -3.19
C ARG A 602 -6.00 -1.64 -1.73
N ALA A 603 -5.46 -0.54 -1.21
CA ALA A 603 -5.77 -0.05 0.12
C ALA A 603 -6.35 1.37 0.04
N LEU A 604 -7.42 1.63 0.79
CA LEU A 604 -7.99 2.96 0.93
C LEU A 604 -7.64 3.51 2.32
N ASN A 605 -6.87 4.59 2.39
CA ASN A 605 -6.61 5.30 3.64
C ASN A 605 -7.91 6.00 4.10
N THR A 606 -8.44 5.55 5.23
CA THR A 606 -9.75 5.95 5.78
C THR A 606 -9.67 6.89 6.97
N TRP A 607 -8.57 7.64 7.12
CA TRP A 607 -8.28 8.52 8.28
C TRP A 607 -7.60 7.79 9.45
N ASN A 608 -7.50 8.48 10.59
CA ASN A 608 -6.88 7.96 11.80
C ASN A 608 -7.85 7.03 12.55
N LYS A 609 -7.35 5.86 12.96
CA LYS A 609 -8.02 5.02 13.97
C LYS A 609 -7.84 5.60 15.37
N MET A 610 -6.66 6.13 15.63
CA MET A 610 -6.25 6.72 16.90
C MET A 610 -5.24 7.83 16.60
N ALA A 611 -5.32 8.96 17.27
CA ALA A 611 -4.31 10.02 17.20
C ALA A 611 -4.29 10.79 18.52
N SER A 612 -3.20 11.46 18.85
CA SER A 612 -3.10 12.24 20.09
C SER A 612 -2.64 13.67 19.83
N ARG A 613 -2.99 14.56 20.76
CA ARG A 613 -2.43 15.93 20.88
C ARG A 613 -1.19 15.98 21.79
N ASP A 614 -0.81 14.86 22.39
CA ASP A 614 0.42 14.77 23.19
C ASP A 614 1.63 14.56 22.27
N GLU A 615 2.59 15.50 22.29
CA GLU A 615 3.82 15.44 21.48
C GLU A 615 4.73 14.23 21.81
N TRP A 616 4.47 13.52 22.91
CA TRP A 616 5.22 12.32 23.28
C TRP A 616 4.60 11.04 22.71
N PHE A 617 3.30 11.05 22.38
CA PHE A 617 2.56 9.88 21.92
C PHE A 617 3.13 9.34 20.59
N SER A 618 3.82 8.21 20.65
CA SER A 618 4.58 7.63 19.54
C SER A 618 4.18 6.17 19.34
N PRO A 619 3.00 5.90 18.74
CA PRO A 619 2.58 4.53 18.48
C PRO A 619 3.51 3.90 17.44
N ILE A 620 4.11 2.75 17.77
CA ILE A 620 5.05 2.05 16.89
C ILE A 620 4.54 0.69 16.41
N GLN A 621 3.54 0.13 17.09
CA GLN A 621 2.97 -1.15 16.75
C GLN A 621 1.50 -1.27 17.20
N SER A 622 0.72 -2.04 16.45
CA SER A 622 -0.58 -2.53 16.91
C SER A 622 -0.71 -4.04 16.68
N ARG A 623 -1.52 -4.72 17.49
CA ARG A 623 -1.84 -6.15 17.35
C ARG A 623 -3.27 -6.45 17.78
N VAL A 624 -3.94 -7.40 17.12
CA VAL A 624 -5.22 -7.94 17.63
C VAL A 624 -4.93 -8.93 18.76
N GLY A 625 -5.48 -8.67 19.94
CA GLY A 625 -5.26 -9.47 21.13
C GLY A 625 -6.13 -10.73 21.20
N PRO A 626 -5.87 -11.62 22.18
CA PRO A 626 -6.69 -12.82 22.45
C PRO A 626 -8.16 -12.50 22.77
N ASP A 627 -8.39 -11.29 23.26
CA ASP A 627 -9.68 -10.69 23.63
C ASP A 627 -10.40 -10.01 22.46
N GLY A 628 -9.82 -10.04 21.25
CA GLY A 628 -10.37 -9.40 20.05
C GLY A 628 -10.28 -7.87 20.03
N ALA A 629 -9.66 -7.25 21.04
CA ALA A 629 -9.35 -5.82 21.05
C ALA A 629 -8.14 -5.51 20.15
N LEU A 630 -8.04 -4.25 19.71
CA LEU A 630 -6.82 -3.78 19.03
C LEU A 630 -5.89 -3.14 20.07
N TRP A 631 -4.76 -3.79 20.32
CA TRP A 631 -3.74 -3.31 21.25
C TRP A 631 -2.76 -2.39 20.52
N VAL A 632 -2.32 -1.31 21.19
CA VAL A 632 -1.41 -0.31 20.64
C VAL A 632 -0.23 -0.14 21.59
N LEU A 633 0.96 -0.29 21.05
CA LEU A 633 2.22 -0.07 21.74
C LEU A 633 2.68 1.36 21.48
N ASP A 634 2.64 2.19 22.52
CA ASP A 634 3.11 3.56 22.49
C ASP A 634 4.48 3.63 23.16
N TRP A 635 5.49 3.95 22.34
CA TRP A 635 6.87 4.12 22.79
C TRP A 635 7.03 5.33 23.73
N TYR A 636 6.12 6.29 23.66
CA TYR A 636 6.06 7.51 24.47
C TYR A 636 7.38 8.27 24.59
N ASN A 637 7.81 8.90 23.50
CA ASN A 637 9.11 9.55 23.44
C ASN A 637 9.07 10.75 22.52
N LEU A 638 9.75 11.81 22.95
CA LEU A 638 9.85 13.04 22.18
C LEU A 638 10.78 12.87 20.96
N ILE A 639 11.79 12.00 21.06
CA ILE A 639 12.78 11.73 20.01
C ILE A 639 12.68 10.29 19.54
N ILE A 640 12.16 10.14 18.33
CA ILE A 640 12.00 8.84 17.64
C ILE A 640 12.80 8.75 16.34
N GLN A 641 13.30 9.88 15.84
CA GLN A 641 14.12 9.96 14.64
C GLN A 641 15.51 9.40 14.93
N HIS A 642 16.16 8.87 13.90
CA HIS A 642 17.43 8.18 14.05
C HIS A 642 18.51 8.76 13.15
N ASN A 643 18.21 8.91 11.86
CA ASN A 643 19.08 9.51 10.86
C ASN A 643 18.26 10.31 9.83
N PRO A 644 18.90 11.16 8.99
CA PRO A 644 20.29 11.62 9.09
C PRO A 644 20.60 12.32 10.42
N THR A 645 21.87 12.36 10.80
CA THR A 645 22.31 13.12 11.98
C THR A 645 22.08 14.62 11.76
N PRO A 646 21.34 15.30 12.64
CA PRO A 646 21.09 16.73 12.52
C PRO A 646 22.38 17.55 12.70
N PRO A 647 22.45 18.77 12.13
CA PRO A 647 23.55 19.69 12.40
C PRO A 647 23.73 19.90 13.90
N ASP A 648 24.98 20.00 14.37
CA ASP A 648 25.36 20.16 15.78
C ASP A 648 25.09 18.95 16.71
N PHE A 649 24.63 17.82 16.16
CA PHE A 649 24.53 16.55 16.88
C PHE A 649 25.59 15.55 16.40
N GLU A 650 25.91 14.58 17.25
CA GLU A 650 26.86 13.51 16.96
C GLU A 650 26.12 12.19 16.68
N THR A 651 26.60 11.40 15.71
CA THR A 651 26.11 10.04 15.46
C THR A 651 26.66 9.10 16.52
N GLY A 652 25.79 8.38 17.24
CA GLY A 652 26.16 7.34 18.19
C GLY A 652 26.43 5.99 17.53
N GLU A 653 26.80 5.00 18.35
CA GLU A 653 27.24 3.67 17.88
C GLU A 653 26.15 2.88 17.14
N GLY A 654 24.86 3.11 17.44
CA GLY A 654 23.75 2.49 16.73
C GLY A 654 23.31 3.20 15.47
N ASN A 655 24.14 4.12 14.95
CA ASN A 655 23.85 4.98 13.81
C ASN A 655 22.67 5.95 14.05
N ALA A 656 22.30 6.17 15.31
CA ALA A 656 21.33 7.18 15.72
C ALA A 656 22.05 8.40 16.28
N TYR A 657 21.58 9.61 15.97
CA TYR A 657 22.13 10.77 16.65
C TYR A 657 21.87 10.73 18.17
N ILE A 658 22.84 11.23 18.94
CA ILE A 658 22.79 11.29 20.40
C ILE A 658 21.99 12.52 20.82
N ASN A 659 20.98 12.34 21.66
CA ASN A 659 20.21 13.46 22.23
C ASN A 659 19.77 13.12 23.65
N GLU A 660 19.98 14.04 24.60
CA GLU A 660 19.62 13.88 26.01
C GLU A 660 18.10 13.84 26.25
N LEU A 661 17.31 14.33 25.30
CA LEU A 661 15.84 14.31 25.33
C LEU A 661 15.24 12.97 24.89
N ARG A 662 16.06 12.01 24.42
CA ARG A 662 15.57 10.66 24.10
C ARG A 662 15.26 9.92 25.41
N ASP A 663 13.98 9.68 25.62
CA ASP A 663 13.50 9.09 26.87
C ASP A 663 13.87 7.60 27.04
N GLN A 664 14.08 7.21 28.30
CA GLN A 664 14.44 5.85 28.73
C GLN A 664 13.67 5.45 30.00
N LYS A 665 12.49 6.03 30.23
CA LYS A 665 11.77 5.93 31.50
C LYS A 665 10.28 5.69 31.34
N HIS A 666 9.71 6.03 30.19
CA HIS A 666 8.28 6.08 29.97
C HIS A 666 7.85 5.07 28.89
N ALA A 667 6.58 4.67 28.97
CA ALA A 667 5.92 3.81 27.98
C ALA A 667 4.41 3.82 28.22
N ARG A 668 3.61 3.48 27.21
CA ARG A 668 2.19 3.15 27.41
C ARG A 668 1.77 1.97 26.53
N ILE A 669 0.90 1.13 27.06
CA ILE A 669 0.22 0.08 26.30
C ILE A 669 -1.28 0.31 26.42
N TYR A 670 -1.92 0.55 25.27
CA TYR A 670 -3.35 0.82 25.19
C TYR A 670 -4.11 -0.34 24.54
N ARG A 671 -5.40 -0.47 24.88
CA ARG A 671 -6.37 -1.31 24.19
C ARG A 671 -7.46 -0.45 23.59
N ILE A 672 -7.81 -0.69 22.35
CA ILE A 672 -8.98 -0.11 21.69
C ILE A 672 -10.08 -1.16 21.65
N VAL A 673 -11.15 -0.92 22.38
CA VAL A 673 -12.28 -1.83 22.56
C VAL A 673 -13.52 -1.23 21.91
N HIS A 674 -14.31 -2.05 21.21
CA HIS A 674 -15.61 -1.62 20.68
C HIS A 674 -16.63 -1.56 21.82
N LYS A 675 -17.46 -0.51 21.87
CA LYS A 675 -18.41 -0.30 22.97
C LYS A 675 -19.43 -1.44 23.12
N ASP A 676 -19.80 -2.09 22.01
CA ASP A 676 -20.72 -3.22 22.00
C ASP A 676 -20.03 -4.60 22.05
N ALA A 677 -18.70 -4.67 22.24
CA ALA A 677 -17.99 -5.95 22.26
C ALA A 677 -18.48 -6.87 23.39
N SER A 678 -18.75 -8.13 23.08
CA SER A 678 -19.03 -9.15 24.10
C SER A 678 -17.72 -9.56 24.77
N HIS A 679 -17.53 -9.23 26.05
CA HIS A 679 -16.29 -9.48 26.79
C HIS A 679 -16.04 -10.97 27.11
N GLU A 680 -16.58 -11.90 26.32
CA GLU A 680 -16.80 -13.30 26.72
C GLU A 680 -15.71 -14.30 26.31
N GLN A 681 -14.57 -13.91 25.74
CA GLN A 681 -13.54 -14.88 25.34
C GLN A 681 -12.32 -14.91 26.27
N SER A 682 -12.46 -15.59 27.41
CA SER A 682 -11.32 -16.07 28.21
C SER A 682 -10.96 -17.51 27.80
N LEU A 683 -10.47 -17.70 26.56
CA LEU A 683 -9.93 -19.00 26.16
C LEU A 683 -8.53 -19.19 26.80
N ASN A 684 -8.19 -20.43 27.13
CA ASN A 684 -6.87 -20.81 27.61
C ASN A 684 -6.53 -22.18 27.03
N LEU A 685 -5.40 -22.27 26.33
CA LEU A 685 -4.96 -23.47 25.61
C LEU A 685 -3.74 -24.17 26.21
N LYS A 686 -3.20 -23.70 27.35
CA LYS A 686 -2.00 -24.26 27.98
C LYS A 686 -2.11 -25.77 28.26
N ASP A 687 -3.25 -26.18 28.80
CA ASP A 687 -3.54 -27.57 29.18
C ASP A 687 -4.70 -28.17 28.36
N ALA A 688 -4.96 -27.60 27.16
CA ALA A 688 -6.03 -28.08 26.29
C ALA A 688 -5.77 -29.50 25.78
N SER A 689 -6.82 -30.32 25.71
CA SER A 689 -6.76 -31.64 25.07
C SER A 689 -6.56 -31.49 23.55
N PRO A 690 -6.08 -32.55 22.85
CA PRO A 690 -5.98 -32.53 21.39
C PRO A 690 -7.32 -32.16 20.71
N ASP A 691 -8.44 -32.67 21.21
CA ASP A 691 -9.79 -32.35 20.69
C ASP A 691 -10.12 -30.85 20.87
N GLN A 692 -9.76 -30.26 22.02
CA GLN A 692 -9.98 -28.83 22.27
C GLN A 692 -9.09 -27.96 21.38
N LEU A 693 -7.87 -28.39 21.09
CA LEU A 693 -7.00 -27.70 20.13
C LEU A 693 -7.58 -27.77 18.71
N VAL A 694 -8.11 -28.92 18.30
CA VAL A 694 -8.78 -29.06 16.99
C VAL A 694 -10.02 -28.17 16.91
N GLU A 695 -10.83 -28.11 17.96
CA GLU A 695 -11.98 -27.20 18.05
C GLU A 695 -11.56 -25.72 17.90
N ALA A 696 -10.46 -25.33 18.57
CA ALA A 696 -9.94 -23.97 18.52
C ALA A 696 -9.42 -23.54 17.13
N LEU A 697 -9.16 -24.47 16.19
CA LEU A 697 -8.86 -24.14 14.79
C LEU A 697 -10.03 -23.44 14.07
N GLY A 698 -11.25 -23.59 14.58
CA GLY A 698 -12.45 -22.91 14.08
C GLY A 698 -12.82 -21.62 14.84
N ASN A 699 -12.00 -21.16 15.78
CA ASN A 699 -12.32 -19.99 16.61
C ASN A 699 -12.44 -18.69 15.78
N ASP A 700 -13.28 -17.76 16.22
CA ASP A 700 -13.54 -16.48 15.57
C ASP A 700 -12.36 -15.48 15.62
N ASN A 701 -11.37 -15.72 16.48
CA ASN A 701 -10.14 -14.94 16.60
C ASN A 701 -8.94 -15.74 16.04
N MET A 702 -8.25 -15.17 15.05
CA MET A 702 -7.09 -15.81 14.41
C MET A 702 -5.95 -16.14 15.38
N PHE A 703 -5.79 -15.36 16.45
CA PHE A 703 -4.80 -15.64 17.49
C PHE A 703 -4.97 -17.06 18.06
N TRP A 704 -6.21 -17.42 18.42
CA TRP A 704 -6.51 -18.73 19.00
C TRP A 704 -6.35 -19.85 17.99
N ARG A 705 -6.71 -19.61 16.71
CA ARG A 705 -6.53 -20.60 15.64
C ARG A 705 -5.05 -20.90 15.36
N LEU A 706 -4.22 -19.86 15.22
CA LEU A 706 -2.77 -20.03 15.01
C LEU A 706 -2.09 -20.63 16.23
N THR A 707 -2.50 -20.25 17.44
CA THR A 707 -1.98 -20.84 18.69
C THR A 707 -2.30 -22.32 18.76
N ALA A 708 -3.54 -22.72 18.46
CA ALA A 708 -3.96 -24.12 18.44
C ALA A 708 -3.21 -24.92 17.37
N GLN A 709 -3.07 -24.38 16.15
CA GLN A 709 -2.27 -24.99 15.09
C GLN A 709 -0.82 -25.20 15.53
N ARG A 710 -0.18 -24.16 16.07
CA ARG A 710 1.18 -24.21 16.60
C ARG A 710 1.31 -25.33 17.64
N LEU A 711 0.44 -25.37 18.64
CA LEU A 711 0.48 -26.37 19.71
C LEU A 711 0.28 -27.80 19.18
N LEU A 712 -0.60 -28.01 18.19
CA LEU A 712 -0.79 -29.31 17.53
C LEU A 712 0.47 -29.76 16.79
N VAL A 713 1.13 -28.85 16.06
CA VAL A 713 2.34 -29.13 15.30
C VAL A 713 3.54 -29.39 16.21
N GLU A 714 3.76 -28.54 17.22
CA GLU A 714 4.84 -28.69 18.20
C GLU A 714 4.77 -30.01 18.99
N ARG A 715 3.54 -30.49 19.23
CA ARG A 715 3.28 -31.77 19.87
C ARG A 715 3.69 -32.97 19.01
N GLY A 716 3.66 -32.84 17.68
CA GLY A 716 4.22 -33.83 16.75
C GLY A 716 3.53 -35.20 16.67
N ASN A 717 2.29 -35.33 17.18
CA ASN A 717 1.51 -36.58 17.14
C ASN A 717 0.40 -36.52 16.08
N ASP A 718 0.12 -37.66 15.45
CA ASP A 718 -0.86 -37.82 14.35
C ASP A 718 -2.24 -38.34 14.81
N ASP A 719 -2.49 -38.43 16.11
CA ASP A 719 -3.71 -38.98 16.71
C ASP A 719 -4.98 -38.15 16.48
N VAL A 720 -4.83 -36.90 16.00
CA VAL A 720 -5.94 -36.01 15.60
C VAL A 720 -6.21 -36.01 14.09
N THR A 721 -5.54 -36.90 13.33
CA THR A 721 -5.64 -36.88 11.86
C THR A 721 -7.08 -37.05 11.39
N SER A 722 -7.90 -37.87 12.05
CA SER A 722 -9.30 -38.09 11.63
C SER A 722 -10.12 -36.81 11.76
N GLU A 723 -9.97 -36.11 12.88
CA GLU A 723 -10.69 -34.89 13.22
C GLU A 723 -10.25 -33.73 12.31
N LEU A 724 -8.97 -33.65 11.96
CA LEU A 724 -8.46 -32.69 10.97
C LEU A 724 -9.02 -32.96 9.57
N LEU A 725 -9.16 -34.24 9.17
CA LEU A 725 -9.78 -34.59 7.90
C LEU A 725 -11.27 -34.26 7.86
N ASP A 726 -11.97 -34.42 8.98
CA ASP A 726 -13.38 -34.02 9.12
C ASP A 726 -13.55 -32.50 9.00
N LEU A 727 -12.68 -31.71 9.63
CA LEU A 727 -12.65 -30.25 9.47
C LEU A 727 -12.37 -29.84 8.02
N LEU A 728 -11.37 -30.44 7.37
CA LEU A 728 -11.03 -30.16 5.98
C LEU A 728 -12.17 -30.51 5.01
N ALA A 729 -12.99 -31.50 5.35
CA ALA A 729 -14.14 -31.91 4.54
C ALA A 729 -15.36 -30.98 4.69
N ASP A 730 -15.43 -30.16 5.75
CA ASP A 730 -16.51 -29.19 5.92
C ASP A 730 -16.55 -28.20 4.75
N GLN A 731 -17.72 -28.02 4.14
CA GLN A 731 -17.92 -27.14 2.98
C GLN A 731 -18.59 -25.83 3.35
N ARG A 732 -18.95 -25.63 4.63
CA ARG A 732 -19.57 -24.39 5.10
C ARG A 732 -18.56 -23.25 5.03
N VAL A 733 -19.06 -22.06 4.71
CA VAL A 733 -18.27 -20.84 4.74
C VAL A 733 -18.95 -19.83 5.65
N ASP A 734 -18.14 -18.98 6.29
CA ASP A 734 -18.61 -17.86 7.09
C ASP A 734 -19.16 -16.72 6.22
N ASP A 735 -19.55 -15.62 6.85
CA ASP A 735 -20.09 -14.44 6.16
C ASP A 735 -19.07 -13.73 5.24
N LEU A 736 -17.78 -14.06 5.37
CA LEU A 736 -16.70 -13.57 4.49
C LEU A 736 -16.42 -14.55 3.33
N GLY A 737 -17.12 -15.70 3.29
CA GLY A 737 -16.86 -16.75 2.32
C GLY A 737 -15.61 -17.59 2.64
N LEU A 738 -15.10 -17.51 3.88
CA LEU A 738 -13.94 -18.25 4.36
C LEU A 738 -14.37 -19.53 5.09
N ASN A 739 -13.44 -20.49 5.20
CA ASN A 739 -13.56 -21.60 6.14
C ASN A 739 -12.24 -21.70 6.93
N PRO A 740 -12.09 -20.92 8.01
CA PRO A 740 -10.86 -20.91 8.81
C PRO A 740 -10.52 -22.29 9.37
N GLY A 741 -11.51 -23.05 9.85
CA GLY A 741 -11.30 -24.40 10.39
C GLY A 741 -10.67 -25.36 9.36
N ALA A 742 -11.23 -25.44 8.14
CA ALA A 742 -10.66 -26.25 7.08
C ALA A 742 -9.27 -25.76 6.63
N LEU A 743 -9.05 -24.44 6.58
CA LEU A 743 -7.77 -23.84 6.22
C LEU A 743 -6.68 -24.21 7.25
N HIS A 744 -6.95 -24.04 8.54
CA HIS A 744 -6.02 -24.37 9.61
C HIS A 744 -5.82 -25.90 9.75
N ALA A 745 -6.85 -26.71 9.51
CA ALA A 745 -6.70 -28.16 9.47
C ALA A 745 -5.73 -28.61 8.38
N LEU A 746 -5.83 -28.02 7.18
CA LEU A 746 -4.90 -28.28 6.07
C LEU A 746 -3.46 -27.90 6.43
N TRP A 747 -3.25 -26.72 7.03
CA TRP A 747 -1.92 -26.27 7.45
C TRP A 747 -1.36 -27.06 8.64
N THR A 748 -2.22 -27.60 9.52
CA THR A 748 -1.83 -28.50 10.60
C THR A 748 -1.37 -29.85 10.03
N LEU A 749 -2.11 -30.43 9.08
CA LEU A 749 -1.68 -31.65 8.37
C LEU A 749 -0.34 -31.46 7.65
N HIS A 750 -0.12 -30.28 7.06
CA HIS A 750 1.17 -29.90 6.47
C HIS A 750 2.29 -29.81 7.52
N GLY A 751 2.04 -29.14 8.65
CA GLY A 751 3.02 -28.98 9.74
C GLY A 751 3.41 -30.28 10.42
N LEU A 752 2.47 -31.24 10.53
CA LEU A 752 2.73 -32.60 11.02
C LEU A 752 3.46 -33.48 9.98
N GLY A 753 3.69 -32.98 8.77
CA GLY A 753 4.36 -33.73 7.70
C GLY A 753 3.53 -34.88 7.13
N LEU A 754 2.20 -34.85 7.26
CA LEU A 754 1.31 -35.96 6.87
C LEU A 754 0.90 -35.94 5.39
N ILE A 755 1.21 -34.86 4.66
CA ILE A 755 0.88 -34.70 3.24
C ILE A 755 2.01 -35.28 2.38
N HIS A 756 1.94 -36.59 2.11
CA HIS A 756 2.91 -37.30 1.27
C HIS A 756 2.31 -38.59 0.67
N ASP A 757 2.96 -39.14 -0.36
CA ASP A 757 2.47 -40.31 -1.11
C ASP A 757 2.19 -41.55 -0.23
N SER A 758 2.93 -41.71 0.88
CA SER A 758 2.74 -42.81 1.85
C SER A 758 1.50 -42.66 2.75
N ASN A 759 0.76 -41.55 2.67
CA ASN A 759 -0.49 -41.30 3.38
C ASN A 759 -1.60 -40.94 2.38
N PRO A 760 -2.19 -41.95 1.71
CA PRO A 760 -3.08 -41.73 0.58
C PRO A 760 -4.43 -41.11 0.98
N ASP A 761 -4.88 -41.28 2.22
CA ASP A 761 -6.17 -40.73 2.64
C ASP A 761 -6.07 -39.23 2.94
N VAL A 762 -4.97 -38.78 3.57
CA VAL A 762 -4.65 -37.36 3.71
C VAL A 762 -4.46 -36.72 2.33
N THR A 763 -3.65 -37.33 1.45
CA THR A 763 -3.41 -36.79 0.10
C THR A 763 -4.71 -36.66 -0.71
N LYS A 764 -5.61 -37.66 -0.64
CA LYS A 764 -6.94 -37.56 -1.29
C LYS A 764 -7.79 -36.43 -0.71
N ALA A 765 -7.73 -36.18 0.60
CA ALA A 765 -8.47 -35.08 1.21
C ALA A 765 -7.94 -33.71 0.76
N VAL A 766 -6.61 -33.54 0.67
CA VAL A 766 -5.98 -32.34 0.10
C VAL A 766 -6.39 -32.13 -1.36
N VAL A 767 -6.40 -33.20 -2.17
CA VAL A 767 -6.89 -33.12 -3.56
C VAL A 767 -8.37 -32.71 -3.62
N ARG A 768 -9.22 -33.22 -2.73
CA ARG A 768 -10.62 -32.78 -2.62
C ARG A 768 -10.75 -31.30 -2.24
N ALA A 769 -9.82 -30.79 -1.43
CA ALA A 769 -9.80 -29.39 -1.01
C ALA A 769 -9.58 -28.41 -2.19
N LEU A 770 -9.04 -28.88 -3.33
CA LEU A 770 -9.00 -28.09 -4.58
C LEU A 770 -10.40 -27.68 -5.09
N TYR A 771 -11.46 -28.35 -4.63
CA TYR A 771 -12.85 -28.07 -5.01
C TYR A 771 -13.65 -27.38 -3.89
N HIS A 772 -13.02 -27.03 -2.77
CA HIS A 772 -13.70 -26.43 -1.61
C HIS A 772 -14.32 -25.06 -1.98
N PRO A 773 -15.49 -24.65 -1.44
CA PRO A 773 -16.14 -23.36 -1.73
C PRO A 773 -15.30 -22.12 -1.41
N ALA A 774 -14.62 -22.10 -0.26
CA ALA A 774 -13.69 -21.04 0.11
C ALA A 774 -12.44 -21.01 -0.80
N SER A 775 -12.13 -19.86 -1.39
CA SER A 775 -10.94 -19.68 -2.23
C SER A 775 -9.64 -19.84 -1.47
N SER A 776 -9.60 -19.45 -0.19
CA SER A 776 -8.44 -19.60 0.70
C SER A 776 -8.03 -21.07 0.87
N VAL A 777 -8.99 -21.98 1.05
CA VAL A 777 -8.73 -23.43 1.17
C VAL A 777 -8.20 -24.01 -0.14
N ARG A 778 -8.77 -23.62 -1.30
CA ARG A 778 -8.25 -24.05 -2.61
C ARG A 778 -6.82 -23.56 -2.84
N ARG A 779 -6.52 -22.31 -2.47
CA ARG A 779 -5.18 -21.72 -2.56
C ARG A 779 -4.18 -22.47 -1.68
N ALA A 780 -4.52 -22.68 -0.41
CA ALA A 780 -3.67 -23.43 0.51
C ALA A 780 -3.43 -24.88 0.04
N ALA A 781 -4.44 -25.53 -0.53
CA ALA A 781 -4.29 -26.86 -1.11
C ALA A 781 -3.27 -26.87 -2.25
N LEU A 782 -3.31 -25.89 -3.16
CA LEU A 782 -2.31 -25.74 -4.22
C LEU A 782 -0.89 -25.51 -3.65
N ILE A 783 -0.75 -24.78 -2.54
CA ILE A 783 0.56 -24.54 -1.90
C ILE A 783 1.15 -25.84 -1.35
N VAL A 784 0.37 -26.63 -0.59
CA VAL A 784 0.88 -27.78 0.16
C VAL A 784 0.93 -29.09 -0.66
N LEU A 785 0.37 -29.12 -1.86
CA LEU A 785 0.41 -30.30 -2.73
C LEU A 785 1.86 -30.68 -3.10
N PRO A 786 2.22 -31.98 -2.99
CA PRO A 786 3.52 -32.46 -3.45
C PRO A 786 3.82 -32.06 -4.91
N ARG A 787 5.05 -31.60 -5.18
CA ARG A 787 5.48 -31.10 -6.49
C ARG A 787 5.86 -32.25 -7.45
N ASN A 788 4.91 -33.14 -7.77
CA ASN A 788 5.14 -34.33 -8.59
C ASN A 788 4.13 -34.47 -9.76
N ARG A 789 4.40 -35.40 -10.69
CA ARG A 789 3.54 -35.63 -11.87
C ARG A 789 2.11 -36.04 -11.51
N GLN A 790 1.94 -36.84 -10.46
CA GLN A 790 0.61 -37.31 -10.05
C GLN A 790 -0.25 -36.14 -9.57
N MET A 791 0.29 -35.25 -8.74
CA MET A 791 -0.44 -34.08 -8.26
C MET A 791 -0.71 -33.07 -9.38
N LEU A 792 0.18 -32.97 -10.39
CA LEU A 792 -0.10 -32.18 -11.59
C LEU A 792 -1.34 -32.67 -12.34
N GLU A 793 -1.54 -33.99 -12.46
CA GLU A 793 -2.77 -34.54 -13.06
C GLU A 793 -4.01 -34.13 -12.27
N GLU A 794 -3.94 -34.12 -10.93
CA GLU A 794 -5.05 -33.69 -10.08
C GLU A 794 -5.35 -32.19 -10.22
N VAL A 795 -4.32 -31.34 -10.34
CA VAL A 795 -4.48 -29.90 -10.61
C VAL A 795 -5.13 -29.66 -11.98
N ILE A 796 -4.72 -30.42 -13.01
CA ILE A 796 -5.34 -30.37 -14.34
C ILE A 796 -6.80 -30.87 -14.28
N ALA A 797 -7.06 -31.96 -13.54
CA ALA A 797 -8.40 -32.54 -13.36
C ALA A 797 -9.34 -31.62 -12.56
N ALA A 798 -8.80 -30.80 -11.65
CA ALA A 798 -9.52 -29.74 -10.95
C ALA A 798 -9.91 -28.57 -11.86
N GLY A 799 -9.36 -28.50 -13.08
CA GLY A 799 -9.75 -27.53 -14.09
C GLY A 799 -9.04 -26.18 -13.98
N PHE A 800 -7.90 -26.12 -13.27
CA PHE A 800 -7.05 -24.91 -13.23
C PHE A 800 -6.30 -24.64 -14.54
N PHE A 801 -6.23 -25.62 -15.45
CA PHE A 801 -5.67 -25.45 -16.78
C PHE A 801 -6.70 -25.91 -17.82
N PRO A 802 -7.15 -25.06 -18.75
CA PRO A 802 -8.07 -25.47 -19.80
C PRO A 802 -7.42 -26.51 -20.72
N THR A 803 -7.91 -27.74 -20.69
CA THR A 803 -7.44 -28.81 -21.59
C THR A 803 -8.60 -29.33 -22.45
N ARG A 804 -8.30 -29.73 -23.69
CA ARG A 804 -9.27 -30.37 -24.60
C ARG A 804 -9.68 -31.78 -24.15
N ASP A 805 -8.83 -32.43 -23.35
CA ASP A 805 -8.94 -33.85 -22.96
C ASP A 805 -9.47 -34.05 -21.54
N ALA A 806 -9.67 -32.99 -20.75
CA ALA A 806 -10.36 -33.09 -19.48
C ALA A 806 -11.79 -33.64 -19.72
N PRO A 807 -12.30 -34.57 -18.88
CA PRO A 807 -13.60 -35.18 -19.05
C PRO A 807 -14.75 -34.17 -18.86
N GLY A 808 -14.98 -33.35 -19.88
CA GLY A 808 -16.11 -32.47 -20.08
C GLY A 808 -16.38 -32.44 -21.59
N LYS A 809 -17.40 -33.18 -22.03
CA LYS A 809 -17.69 -33.45 -23.45
C LYS A 809 -17.77 -32.17 -24.28
N MET A 810 -16.92 -32.11 -25.32
CA MET A 810 -17.02 -31.34 -26.57
C MET A 810 -17.08 -29.80 -26.49
N GLY A 811 -16.03 -29.15 -27.03
CA GLY A 811 -16.08 -27.84 -27.70
C GLY A 811 -16.41 -26.65 -26.80
N TYR A 812 -15.37 -25.97 -26.29
CA TYR A 812 -15.40 -24.66 -25.62
C TYR A 812 -16.68 -24.38 -24.80
N THR A 813 -16.81 -24.79 -23.51
CA THR A 813 -17.76 -24.15 -22.53
C THR A 813 -17.80 -24.64 -21.05
N LEU A 814 -16.82 -25.35 -20.47
CA LEU A 814 -16.81 -25.55 -18.99
C LEU A 814 -15.44 -25.39 -18.28
N PRO A 815 -14.30 -25.87 -18.83
CA PRO A 815 -12.98 -25.63 -18.21
C PRO A 815 -12.56 -24.15 -18.25
N ALA A 816 -12.87 -23.47 -19.36
CA ALA A 816 -12.72 -22.02 -19.45
C ALA A 816 -13.56 -21.30 -18.38
N ARG A 817 -14.77 -21.78 -18.03
CA ARG A 817 -15.58 -21.16 -16.97
C ARG A 817 -14.99 -21.33 -15.57
N LEU A 818 -14.29 -22.43 -15.29
CA LEU A 818 -13.61 -22.63 -14.00
C LEU A 818 -12.42 -21.68 -13.85
N MET A 819 -11.63 -21.49 -14.90
CA MET A 819 -10.54 -20.50 -14.87
C MET A 819 -11.00 -19.06 -15.02
N PHE A 820 -12.03 -18.75 -15.82
CA PHE A 820 -12.58 -17.39 -15.90
C PHE A 820 -13.18 -16.98 -14.54
N ASN A 821 -13.94 -17.85 -13.88
CA ASN A 821 -14.64 -17.54 -12.63
C ASN A 821 -13.82 -17.84 -11.36
N ALA A 822 -12.62 -18.42 -11.45
CA ALA A 822 -11.77 -18.64 -10.29
C ALA A 822 -11.33 -17.28 -9.70
N ASP A 823 -11.23 -17.23 -8.37
CA ASP A 823 -10.57 -16.11 -7.69
C ASP A 823 -9.16 -15.93 -8.29
N PRO A 824 -8.78 -14.73 -8.77
CA PRO A 824 -7.47 -14.48 -9.36
C PRO A 824 -6.28 -14.93 -8.51
N LYS A 825 -6.40 -14.89 -7.17
CA LYS A 825 -5.35 -15.35 -6.24
C LYS A 825 -5.18 -16.87 -6.30
N VAL A 826 -6.27 -17.61 -6.53
CA VAL A 826 -6.22 -19.07 -6.74
C VAL A 826 -5.63 -19.39 -8.12
N LYS A 827 -5.98 -18.60 -9.15
CA LYS A 827 -5.37 -18.75 -10.49
C LYS A 827 -3.85 -18.55 -10.43
N LEU A 828 -3.41 -17.49 -9.74
CA LEU A 828 -2.00 -17.21 -9.54
C LEU A 828 -1.30 -18.38 -8.84
N GLU A 829 -1.85 -18.87 -7.74
CA GLU A 829 -1.24 -20.00 -7.02
C GLU A 829 -1.18 -21.28 -7.88
N ALA A 830 -2.17 -21.55 -8.72
CA ALA A 830 -2.13 -22.69 -9.63
C ALA A 830 -0.99 -22.56 -10.66
N LEU A 831 -0.73 -21.35 -11.17
CA LEU A 831 0.40 -21.06 -12.04
C LEU A 831 1.74 -21.30 -11.33
N LEU A 832 1.88 -20.77 -10.11
CA LEU A 832 3.08 -20.95 -9.29
C LEU A 832 3.33 -22.43 -8.94
N ALA A 833 2.30 -23.18 -8.56
CA ALA A 833 2.40 -24.61 -8.29
C ALA A 833 2.83 -25.40 -9.55
N ALA A 834 2.27 -25.08 -10.72
CA ALA A 834 2.63 -25.74 -11.98
C ALA A 834 4.07 -25.45 -12.42
N ALA A 835 4.61 -24.27 -12.10
CA ALA A 835 6.00 -23.92 -12.41
C ALA A 835 7.02 -24.80 -11.67
N GLU A 836 6.64 -25.37 -10.52
CA GLU A 836 7.49 -26.29 -9.74
C GLU A 836 7.24 -27.76 -10.05
N MET A 837 6.24 -28.07 -10.87
CA MET A 837 5.91 -29.44 -11.28
C MET A 837 6.62 -29.82 -12.60
N PRO A 838 6.69 -31.11 -12.97
CA PRO A 838 7.23 -31.51 -14.26
C PRO A 838 6.46 -30.88 -15.43
N ALA A 839 7.17 -30.45 -16.48
CA ALA A 839 6.54 -29.87 -17.67
C ALA A 839 5.48 -30.80 -18.28
N ASP A 840 4.38 -30.23 -18.78
CA ASP A 840 3.26 -30.94 -19.39
C ASP A 840 2.70 -30.15 -20.57
N ALA A 841 2.57 -30.83 -21.71
CA ALA A 841 2.10 -30.24 -22.96
C ALA A 841 0.70 -29.61 -22.84
N ARG A 842 -0.19 -30.19 -22.03
CA ARG A 842 -1.52 -29.63 -21.81
C ARG A 842 -1.46 -28.30 -21.06
N VAL A 843 -0.51 -28.14 -20.13
CA VAL A 843 -0.29 -26.90 -19.37
C VAL A 843 0.33 -25.84 -20.28
N GLY A 844 1.35 -26.17 -21.07
CA GLY A 844 1.94 -25.23 -22.06
C GLY A 844 0.89 -24.66 -23.02
N ARG A 845 0.04 -25.53 -23.58
CA ARG A 845 -1.12 -25.12 -24.39
C ARG A 845 -2.09 -24.22 -23.64
N ALA A 846 -2.47 -24.61 -22.42
CA ALA A 846 -3.37 -23.82 -21.59
C ALA A 846 -2.82 -22.40 -21.33
N LEU A 847 -1.52 -22.27 -21.03
CA LEU A 847 -0.86 -20.99 -20.80
C LEU A 847 -0.87 -20.10 -22.05
N SER A 848 -0.71 -20.68 -23.26
CA SER A 848 -0.83 -19.95 -24.53
C SER A 848 -2.24 -19.40 -24.79
N GLU A 849 -3.28 -20.00 -24.22
CA GLU A 849 -4.64 -19.44 -24.25
C GLU A 849 -4.82 -18.38 -23.16
N MET A 850 -4.28 -18.64 -21.96
CA MET A 850 -4.40 -17.73 -20.81
C MET A 850 -3.71 -16.39 -21.02
N VAL A 851 -2.59 -16.36 -21.74
CA VAL A 851 -1.90 -15.11 -22.08
C VAL A 851 -2.72 -14.24 -23.04
N MET A 852 -3.62 -14.84 -23.83
CA MET A 852 -4.50 -14.11 -24.75
C MET A 852 -5.80 -13.63 -24.09
N LEU A 853 -5.89 -13.67 -22.75
CA LEU A 853 -7.00 -13.11 -21.99
C LEU A 853 -6.59 -11.76 -21.40
N GLU A 854 -7.27 -10.70 -21.84
CA GLU A 854 -6.97 -9.32 -21.47
C GLU A 854 -6.96 -9.12 -19.94
N GLU A 855 -7.95 -9.68 -19.24
CA GLU A 855 -8.03 -9.59 -17.78
C GLU A 855 -6.87 -10.27 -17.05
N ASN A 856 -6.22 -11.28 -17.66
CA ASN A 856 -5.08 -11.96 -17.07
C ASN A 856 -3.79 -11.16 -17.26
N VAL A 857 -3.57 -10.59 -18.44
CA VAL A 857 -2.31 -9.89 -18.73
C VAL A 857 -2.31 -8.44 -18.26
N ASN A 858 -3.49 -7.83 -18.11
CA ASN A 858 -3.64 -6.52 -17.46
C ASN A 858 -3.49 -6.62 -15.93
N ASP A 859 -3.71 -7.79 -15.35
CA ASP A 859 -3.26 -8.10 -14.00
C ASP A 859 -1.76 -8.44 -14.02
N ARG A 860 -0.96 -7.50 -13.51
CA ARG A 860 0.51 -7.64 -13.47
C ARG A 860 0.99 -8.98 -12.91
N TRP A 861 0.41 -9.46 -11.81
CA TRP A 861 0.93 -10.64 -11.13
C TRP A 861 0.45 -11.93 -11.77
N LEU A 862 -0.76 -11.96 -12.34
CA LEU A 862 -1.15 -13.07 -13.21
C LEU A 862 -0.27 -13.15 -14.45
N ARG A 863 0.07 -12.02 -15.07
CA ARG A 863 1.03 -11.95 -16.18
C ARG A 863 2.40 -12.51 -15.82
N ASP A 864 2.94 -12.12 -14.66
CA ASP A 864 4.18 -12.68 -14.14
C ASP A 864 4.05 -14.18 -13.84
N GLY A 865 2.97 -14.62 -13.19
CA GLY A 865 2.68 -16.03 -12.92
C GLY A 865 2.58 -16.87 -14.20
N ILE A 866 1.96 -16.35 -15.26
CA ILE A 866 1.91 -16.99 -16.58
C ILE A 866 3.32 -17.12 -17.14
N SER A 867 4.14 -16.06 -17.06
CA SER A 867 5.54 -16.09 -17.52
C SER A 867 6.34 -17.18 -16.79
N ILE A 868 6.16 -17.30 -15.47
CA ILE A 868 6.86 -18.28 -14.61
C ILE A 868 6.44 -19.71 -14.97
N ALA A 869 5.14 -19.97 -15.07
CA ALA A 869 4.62 -21.28 -15.45
C ALA A 869 4.96 -21.64 -16.90
N ALA A 870 4.98 -20.65 -17.80
CA ALA A 870 5.31 -20.83 -19.21
C ALA A 870 6.79 -21.08 -19.42
N ALA A 871 7.68 -20.47 -18.63
CA ALA A 871 9.10 -20.82 -18.63
C ALA A 871 9.29 -22.31 -18.35
N ARG A 872 8.59 -22.90 -17.37
CA ARG A 872 8.64 -24.35 -17.14
C ARG A 872 8.09 -25.20 -18.30
N ASN A 873 7.18 -24.65 -19.10
CA ASN A 873 6.48 -25.33 -20.20
C ASN A 873 6.81 -24.68 -21.56
N GLU A 874 8.03 -24.15 -21.68
CA GLU A 874 8.49 -23.24 -22.73
C GLU A 874 8.18 -23.71 -24.16
N THR A 875 8.47 -24.97 -24.48
CA THR A 875 8.28 -25.52 -25.83
C THR A 875 6.82 -25.47 -26.28
N GLU A 876 5.94 -26.07 -25.49
CA GLU A 876 4.52 -26.17 -25.82
C GLU A 876 3.82 -24.83 -25.70
N PHE A 877 4.28 -23.93 -24.83
CA PHE A 877 3.79 -22.57 -24.80
C PHE A 877 4.14 -21.81 -26.09
N LEU A 878 5.41 -21.79 -26.48
CA LEU A 878 5.89 -21.01 -27.62
C LEU A 878 5.32 -21.52 -28.96
N GLU A 879 5.26 -22.84 -29.17
CA GLU A 879 4.65 -23.42 -30.37
C GLU A 879 3.18 -23.05 -30.54
N ASN A 880 2.44 -22.90 -29.43
CA ASN A 880 1.01 -22.60 -29.47
C ASN A 880 0.70 -21.10 -29.44
N VAL A 881 1.54 -20.28 -28.80
CA VAL A 881 1.34 -18.81 -28.76
C VAL A 881 1.61 -18.17 -30.12
N LEU A 882 2.56 -18.71 -30.91
CA LEU A 882 2.84 -18.25 -32.28
C LEU A 882 1.67 -18.48 -33.26
N LEU A 883 0.70 -19.32 -32.90
CA LEU A 883 -0.52 -19.55 -33.68
C LEU A 883 -1.66 -18.59 -33.29
N LYS A 884 -1.43 -17.67 -32.35
CA LYS A 884 -2.43 -16.71 -31.87
C LYS A 884 -2.36 -15.41 -32.66
N THR A 885 -3.48 -14.70 -32.68
CA THR A 885 -3.61 -13.38 -33.32
C THR A 885 -4.43 -12.47 -32.43
N PHE A 886 -4.15 -11.17 -32.48
CA PHE A 886 -5.01 -10.20 -31.82
C PHE A 886 -6.27 -9.93 -32.65
N SER A 887 -7.32 -9.44 -31.99
CA SER A 887 -8.45 -8.84 -32.71
C SER A 887 -8.07 -7.44 -33.19
N ASP A 888 -8.65 -6.98 -34.30
CA ASP A 888 -8.43 -5.62 -34.84
C ASP A 888 -8.71 -4.49 -33.83
N SER A 889 -9.55 -4.74 -32.81
CA SER A 889 -9.91 -3.79 -31.76
C SER A 889 -9.04 -3.86 -30.50
N ALA A 890 -8.02 -4.71 -30.45
CA ALA A 890 -7.12 -4.82 -29.31
C ALA A 890 -6.30 -3.54 -29.14
N ASP A 891 -6.28 -2.97 -27.94
CA ASP A 891 -5.43 -1.83 -27.62
C ASP A 891 -3.95 -2.23 -27.47
N ASP A 892 -3.08 -1.23 -27.46
CA ASP A 892 -1.64 -1.42 -27.48
C ASP A 892 -1.08 -1.85 -26.12
N ASP A 893 -1.70 -1.48 -25.00
CA ASP A 893 -1.29 -1.93 -23.67
C ASP A 893 -1.49 -3.44 -23.54
N TYR A 894 -2.66 -3.94 -23.95
CA TYR A 894 -2.95 -5.36 -23.98
C TYR A 894 -1.93 -6.14 -24.84
N LYS A 895 -1.68 -5.67 -26.07
CA LYS A 895 -0.68 -6.27 -26.97
C LYS A 895 0.71 -6.30 -26.34
N ASN A 896 1.16 -5.17 -25.77
CA ASN A 896 2.45 -5.05 -25.09
C ASN A 896 2.58 -6.00 -23.89
N HIS A 897 1.51 -6.17 -23.11
CA HIS A 897 1.48 -7.10 -22.00
C HIS A 897 1.63 -8.56 -22.45
N VAL A 898 1.00 -8.97 -23.56
CA VAL A 898 1.20 -10.30 -24.15
C VAL A 898 2.63 -10.47 -24.66
N SER A 899 3.13 -9.50 -25.44
CA SER A 899 4.50 -9.50 -25.96
C SER A 899 5.53 -9.67 -24.86
N THR A 900 5.37 -8.98 -23.74
CA THR A 900 6.25 -9.09 -22.56
C THR A 900 6.37 -10.55 -22.07
N VAL A 901 5.27 -11.31 -22.06
CA VAL A 901 5.30 -12.72 -21.63
C VAL A 901 6.01 -13.56 -22.69
N VAL A 902 5.68 -13.38 -23.97
CA VAL A 902 6.27 -14.14 -25.08
C VAL A 902 7.77 -13.93 -25.14
N GLU A 903 8.23 -12.69 -25.06
CA GLU A 903 9.64 -12.33 -25.06
C GLU A 903 10.38 -12.97 -23.88
N ARG A 904 9.85 -12.88 -22.65
CA ARG A 904 10.44 -13.50 -21.45
C ARG A 904 10.60 -15.02 -21.59
N VAL A 905 9.60 -15.69 -22.14
CA VAL A 905 9.63 -17.16 -22.31
C VAL A 905 10.56 -17.54 -23.47
N ALA A 906 10.57 -16.77 -24.55
CA ALA A 906 11.52 -16.96 -25.65
C ALA A 906 12.97 -16.78 -25.18
N ARG A 907 13.23 -15.78 -24.33
CA ARG A 907 14.50 -15.54 -23.65
C ARG A 907 14.90 -16.68 -22.73
N HIS A 908 13.96 -17.19 -21.92
CA HIS A 908 14.20 -18.36 -21.08
C HIS A 908 14.61 -19.58 -21.92
N PHE A 909 13.88 -19.83 -23.01
CA PHE A 909 14.17 -20.88 -23.97
C PHE A 909 15.52 -20.64 -24.66
N ALA A 910 15.87 -19.38 -24.95
CA ALA A 910 17.19 -18.95 -25.42
C ALA A 910 18.33 -19.42 -24.48
N MET A 911 18.05 -19.25 -23.18
CA MET A 911 18.81 -19.69 -22.01
C MET A 911 19.08 -21.20 -21.91
N GLY A 912 18.16 -22.00 -22.46
CA GLY A 912 17.95 -23.42 -22.11
C GLY A 912 18.90 -24.45 -22.73
N GLU A 913 18.68 -25.71 -22.34
CA GLU A 913 19.17 -26.89 -23.07
C GLU A 913 18.06 -27.32 -24.04
N ARG A 914 18.34 -27.30 -25.34
CA ARG A 914 17.30 -27.32 -26.39
C ARG A 914 17.41 -28.55 -27.27
N PRO A 915 16.30 -29.18 -27.66
CA PRO A 915 16.27 -30.13 -28.78
C PRO A 915 16.26 -29.37 -30.11
N ASP A 916 17.21 -29.66 -31.00
CA ASP A 916 17.38 -28.92 -32.27
C ASP A 916 16.14 -28.90 -33.18
N LEU A 917 15.36 -29.98 -33.18
CA LEU A 917 14.15 -30.14 -34.01
C LEU A 917 13.00 -29.21 -33.61
N VAL A 918 12.98 -28.70 -32.37
CA VAL A 918 11.90 -27.86 -31.84
C VAL A 918 12.00 -26.43 -32.36
N VAL A 919 13.23 -25.89 -32.43
CA VAL A 919 13.50 -24.53 -32.93
C VAL A 919 13.04 -24.39 -34.38
N ALA A 920 13.29 -25.42 -35.19
CA ALA A 920 12.84 -25.49 -36.57
C ALA A 920 11.32 -25.27 -36.71
N GLY A 921 10.51 -25.99 -35.93
CA GLY A 921 9.04 -25.89 -35.99
C GLY A 921 8.51 -24.52 -35.58
N MET A 922 9.13 -23.89 -34.57
CA MET A 922 8.76 -22.54 -34.14
C MET A 922 9.07 -21.50 -35.21
N LEU A 923 10.23 -21.58 -35.87
CA LEU A 923 10.58 -20.67 -36.96
C LEU A 923 9.65 -20.80 -38.16
N LEU A 924 9.22 -22.03 -38.48
CA LEU A 924 8.20 -22.27 -39.51
C LEU A 924 6.84 -21.66 -39.14
N SER A 925 6.50 -21.57 -37.86
CA SER A 925 5.24 -21.00 -37.40
C SER A 925 5.16 -19.47 -37.61
N LEU A 926 6.30 -18.80 -37.82
CA LEU A 926 6.35 -17.37 -38.13
C LEU A 926 5.69 -17.01 -39.47
N GLU A 927 5.47 -17.97 -40.38
CA GLU A 927 4.76 -17.72 -41.64
C GLU A 927 3.34 -17.18 -41.40
N SER A 928 2.70 -17.63 -40.32
CA SER A 928 1.32 -17.30 -39.97
C SER A 928 1.19 -16.55 -38.64
N ALA A 929 2.31 -16.20 -38.00
CA ALA A 929 2.29 -15.52 -36.71
C ALA A 929 1.82 -14.07 -36.86
N ASP A 930 1.09 -13.59 -35.85
CA ASP A 930 0.83 -12.17 -35.67
C ASP A 930 2.17 -11.42 -35.55
N VAL A 931 2.28 -10.27 -36.21
CA VAL A 931 3.54 -9.49 -36.29
C VAL A 931 4.04 -9.14 -34.89
N ILE A 932 3.15 -8.80 -33.96
CA ILE A 932 3.54 -8.38 -32.62
C ILE A 932 4.07 -9.57 -31.80
N ILE A 933 3.38 -10.71 -31.87
CA ILE A 933 3.78 -11.94 -31.17
C ILE A 933 5.07 -12.50 -31.75
N GLY A 934 5.18 -12.54 -33.08
CA GLY A 934 6.37 -13.05 -33.77
C GLY A 934 7.60 -12.17 -33.51
N SER A 935 7.44 -10.84 -33.47
CA SER A 935 8.54 -9.92 -33.12
C SER A 935 9.00 -10.15 -31.68
N ALA A 936 8.08 -10.21 -30.72
CA ALA A 936 8.44 -10.48 -29.31
C ALA A 936 9.16 -11.83 -29.13
N PHE A 937 8.73 -12.87 -29.86
CA PHE A 937 9.41 -14.16 -29.87
C PHE A 937 10.84 -14.07 -30.43
N LEU A 938 10.99 -13.41 -31.58
CA LEU A 938 12.30 -13.23 -32.22
C LEU A 938 13.23 -12.37 -31.38
N ASP A 939 12.74 -11.30 -30.76
CA ASP A 939 13.51 -10.44 -29.86
C ASP A 939 14.07 -11.24 -28.68
N GLY A 940 13.22 -11.99 -27.97
CA GLY A 940 13.66 -12.81 -26.85
C GLY A 940 14.64 -13.91 -27.25
N LEU A 941 14.44 -14.55 -28.42
CA LEU A 941 15.40 -15.51 -28.96
C LEU A 941 16.74 -14.86 -29.26
N THR A 942 16.72 -13.75 -29.98
CA THR A 942 17.92 -13.08 -30.49
C THR A 942 18.74 -12.49 -29.36
N GLU A 943 18.14 -11.82 -28.38
CA GLU A 943 18.86 -11.15 -27.30
C GLU A 943 19.79 -12.10 -26.53
N GLU A 944 19.29 -13.28 -26.16
CA GLU A 944 19.98 -14.20 -25.23
C GLU A 944 20.36 -15.55 -25.85
N TRP A 945 20.41 -15.64 -27.19
CA TRP A 945 20.90 -16.84 -27.86
C TRP A 945 22.38 -17.09 -27.55
N GLN A 946 22.69 -18.28 -27.04
CA GLN A 946 24.07 -18.74 -26.80
C GLN A 946 24.81 -19.00 -28.12
N GLU A 947 25.83 -18.19 -28.45
CA GLU A 947 26.57 -18.24 -29.72
C GLU A 947 27.20 -19.62 -30.05
N ASP A 948 27.53 -20.40 -29.02
CA ASP A 948 28.11 -21.74 -29.16
C ASP A 948 27.07 -22.84 -29.44
N LYS A 949 25.78 -22.54 -29.30
CA LYS A 949 24.67 -23.50 -29.47
C LYS A 949 23.92 -23.28 -30.78
N LYS A 950 24.46 -23.83 -31.87
CA LYS A 950 23.86 -23.74 -33.22
C LYS A 950 22.70 -24.73 -33.38
N PRO A 951 21.52 -24.33 -33.90
CA PRO A 951 20.47 -25.28 -34.19
C PRO A 951 20.86 -26.20 -35.36
N ILE A 952 20.43 -27.46 -35.31
CA ILE A 952 20.49 -28.36 -36.45
C ILE A 952 19.32 -28.05 -37.39
N LEU A 953 19.63 -27.31 -38.46
CA LEU A 953 18.72 -27.07 -39.58
C LEU A 953 19.16 -27.94 -40.76
N ASP A 954 18.28 -28.82 -41.25
CA ASP A 954 18.51 -29.58 -42.48
C ASP A 954 18.35 -28.71 -43.73
N GLU A 955 18.82 -29.20 -44.88
CA GLU A 955 18.84 -28.44 -46.13
C GLU A 955 17.43 -28.07 -46.62
N PHE A 956 16.43 -28.92 -46.34
CA PHE A 956 15.03 -28.65 -46.66
C PHE A 956 14.49 -27.46 -45.86
N LEU A 957 14.74 -27.47 -44.55
CA LEU A 957 14.32 -26.41 -43.64
C LEU A 957 15.03 -25.08 -43.94
N VAL A 958 16.33 -25.13 -44.23
CA VAL A 958 17.09 -23.94 -44.65
C VAL A 958 16.49 -23.31 -45.90
N GLU A 959 16.16 -24.11 -46.92
CA GLU A 959 15.57 -23.60 -48.15
C GLU A 959 14.15 -23.06 -47.94
N HIS A 960 13.36 -23.72 -47.09
CA HIS A 960 12.02 -23.26 -46.76
C HIS A 960 12.04 -21.94 -45.97
N LEU A 961 12.94 -21.81 -44.99
CA LEU A 961 13.14 -20.58 -44.22
C LEU A 961 13.62 -19.41 -45.11
N ARG A 962 14.41 -19.68 -46.15
CA ARG A 962 14.79 -18.70 -47.18
C ARG A 962 13.63 -18.27 -48.07
N GLU A 963 12.72 -19.18 -48.41
CA GLU A 963 11.53 -18.82 -49.17
C GLU A 963 10.58 -17.97 -48.31
N MET A 964 10.38 -18.37 -47.06
CA MET A 964 9.55 -17.66 -46.09
C MET A 964 10.06 -16.23 -45.82
N SER A 965 11.37 -16.02 -45.73
CA SER A 965 11.94 -14.68 -45.49
C SER A 965 11.62 -13.67 -46.60
N ARG A 966 11.20 -14.11 -47.80
CA ARG A 966 10.76 -13.25 -48.91
C ARG A 966 9.38 -12.64 -48.69
N THR A 967 8.51 -13.31 -47.95
CA THR A 967 7.10 -12.90 -47.74
C THR A 967 6.83 -12.41 -46.32
N MET A 968 7.77 -12.61 -45.40
CA MET A 968 7.69 -12.14 -44.02
C MET A 968 7.78 -10.61 -43.87
N PRO A 969 7.22 -10.06 -42.76
CA PRO A 969 7.45 -8.68 -42.33
C PRO A 969 8.95 -8.34 -42.24
N ASP A 970 9.30 -7.09 -42.50
CA ASP A 970 10.70 -6.64 -42.48
C ASP A 970 11.32 -6.78 -41.08
N GLU A 971 10.55 -6.57 -40.01
CA GLU A 971 11.01 -6.74 -38.62
C GLU A 971 11.46 -8.18 -38.33
N PHE A 972 10.74 -9.17 -38.88
CA PHE A 972 11.13 -10.58 -38.72
C PHE A 972 12.43 -10.87 -39.46
N ARG A 973 12.57 -10.33 -40.68
CA ARG A 973 13.74 -10.55 -41.53
C ARG A 973 15.01 -10.03 -40.85
N GLU A 974 14.96 -8.82 -40.28
CA GLU A 974 16.08 -8.22 -39.57
C GLU A 974 16.54 -9.09 -38.39
N LYS A 975 15.61 -9.52 -37.54
CA LYS A 975 15.91 -10.35 -36.36
C LYS A 975 16.38 -11.75 -36.73
N LEU A 976 15.85 -12.34 -37.79
CA LEU A 976 16.30 -13.64 -38.30
C LEU A 976 17.72 -13.56 -38.88
N MET A 977 18.09 -12.45 -39.52
CA MET A 977 19.48 -12.21 -39.97
C MET A 977 20.44 -12.12 -38.79
N GLU A 978 20.09 -11.35 -37.74
CA GLU A 978 20.89 -11.27 -36.52
C GLU A 978 21.06 -12.65 -35.85
N LEU A 979 19.97 -13.42 -35.79
CA LEU A 979 20.00 -14.77 -35.24
C LEU A 979 20.84 -15.74 -36.08
N ALA A 980 20.80 -15.63 -37.40
CA ALA A 980 21.67 -16.40 -38.31
C ALA A 980 23.15 -16.08 -38.11
N ASP A 981 23.48 -14.81 -37.86
CA ASP A 981 24.84 -14.38 -37.51
C ASP A 981 25.27 -15.00 -36.18
N LYS A 982 24.41 -14.98 -35.15
CA LYS A 982 24.68 -15.66 -33.85
C LYS A 982 24.85 -17.17 -33.99
N TRP A 983 24.18 -17.81 -34.96
CA TRP A 983 24.41 -19.23 -35.29
C TRP A 983 25.69 -19.47 -36.09
N GLY A 984 26.45 -18.43 -36.43
CA GLY A 984 27.61 -18.49 -37.31
C GLY A 984 27.25 -19.05 -38.68
N ARG A 985 26.06 -18.69 -39.19
CA ARG A 985 25.59 -18.92 -40.56
C ARG A 985 25.22 -17.57 -41.21
N PRO A 986 26.15 -16.59 -41.28
CA PRO A 986 25.89 -15.32 -41.95
C PRO A 986 25.50 -15.60 -43.40
N GLY A 987 24.35 -15.05 -43.82
CA GLY A 987 23.76 -15.31 -45.13
C GLY A 987 22.88 -16.55 -45.24
N LEU A 988 22.42 -17.11 -44.10
CA LEU A 988 21.36 -18.11 -44.10
C LEU A 988 20.11 -17.61 -44.83
N PHE A 989 19.81 -16.31 -44.74
CA PHE A 989 18.64 -15.66 -45.33
C PHE A 989 18.95 -14.74 -46.52
N ASP A 990 20.20 -14.73 -47.00
CA ASP A 990 20.58 -13.97 -48.19
C ASP A 990 19.97 -14.62 -49.44
N ALA A 991 19.29 -13.83 -50.27
CA ALA A 991 18.70 -14.31 -51.52
C ALA A 991 19.76 -14.82 -52.51
N ILE A 992 19.50 -15.97 -53.15
CA ILE A 992 20.16 -16.33 -54.42
C ILE A 992 19.77 -15.26 -55.44
N ALA A 993 20.72 -14.41 -55.80
CA ALA A 993 20.58 -13.44 -56.87
C ALA A 993 20.54 -14.18 -58.23
N GLU A 994 19.35 -14.46 -58.77
CA GLU A 994 19.20 -14.68 -60.22
C GLU A 994 18.03 -13.87 -60.79
N GLU A 995 18.31 -13.34 -61.98
CA GLU A 995 17.67 -12.23 -62.67
C GLU A 995 16.19 -12.46 -63.06
N VAL A 996 15.32 -11.51 -62.70
CA VAL A 996 14.14 -11.17 -63.51
C VAL A 996 14.03 -9.65 -63.59
N GLN A 997 14.34 -9.08 -64.76
CA GLN A 997 13.99 -7.70 -65.09
C GLN A 997 12.46 -7.55 -65.28
N PRO A 998 11.81 -6.55 -64.67
CA PRO A 998 10.54 -6.03 -65.16
C PRO A 998 10.75 -4.77 -66.04
N PRO A 999 9.85 -4.50 -67.00
CA PRO A 999 9.89 -3.32 -67.85
C PRO A 999 9.36 -2.07 -67.15
N ALA A 1000 9.81 -0.92 -67.64
CA ALA A 1000 9.57 0.42 -67.13
C ALA A 1000 8.08 0.79 -66.92
N THR A 1001 7.77 1.43 -65.79
CA THR A 1001 6.92 2.64 -65.71
C THR A 1001 6.94 3.28 -64.31
N GLU A 1002 7.13 4.60 -64.33
CA GLU A 1002 6.86 5.62 -63.30
C GLU A 1002 7.58 5.53 -61.95
N GLU A 1003 8.78 6.11 -61.93
CA GLU A 1003 9.42 6.64 -60.72
C GLU A 1003 8.54 7.74 -60.10
N ARG A 1004 7.87 7.41 -59.00
CA ARG A 1004 7.57 8.39 -57.95
C ARG A 1004 8.81 8.48 -57.06
N HIS A 1005 9.27 9.71 -56.89
CA HIS A 1005 10.51 10.09 -56.21
C HIS A 1005 10.74 9.32 -54.90
N VAL A 1006 11.76 8.47 -54.95
CA VAL A 1006 12.52 8.01 -53.80
C VAL A 1006 13.18 9.24 -53.18
N HIS A 1007 12.93 9.48 -51.88
CA HIS A 1007 13.83 10.31 -51.09
C HIS A 1007 15.12 9.52 -50.91
N THR A 1008 16.01 9.66 -51.89
CA THR A 1008 17.43 9.40 -51.73
C THR A 1008 17.92 10.19 -50.52
N GLU A 1009 18.76 9.57 -49.68
CA GLU A 1009 19.65 10.31 -48.79
C GLU A 1009 20.21 11.53 -49.56
N PRO A 1010 20.09 12.75 -49.03
CA PRO A 1010 20.78 13.86 -49.65
C PRO A 1010 22.27 13.52 -49.59
N ALA A 1011 22.92 13.57 -50.76
CA ALA A 1011 24.37 13.58 -50.84
C ALA A 1011 24.91 14.60 -49.82
N ALA A 1012 25.93 14.19 -49.06
CA ALA A 1012 26.57 15.02 -48.04
C ALA A 1012 26.73 16.47 -48.53
N PRO A 1013 26.00 17.45 -47.94
CA PRO A 1013 26.24 18.84 -48.25
C PRO A 1013 27.66 19.18 -47.79
N ALA A 1014 28.32 20.08 -48.51
CA ALA A 1014 29.67 20.51 -48.18
C ALA A 1014 29.75 20.92 -46.69
N GLN A 1015 30.51 20.15 -45.91
CA GLN A 1015 30.73 20.42 -44.49
C GLN A 1015 31.44 21.77 -44.34
N ARG A 1016 30.80 22.69 -43.62
CA ARG A 1016 31.44 23.92 -43.13
C ARG A 1016 31.87 23.67 -41.68
N GLU A 1017 33.16 23.41 -41.47
CA GLU A 1017 33.74 23.44 -40.13
C GLU A 1017 33.77 24.90 -39.64
N VAL A 1018 33.14 25.16 -38.49
CA VAL A 1018 33.21 26.44 -37.78
C VAL A 1018 34.33 26.34 -36.74
N PRO A 1019 35.32 27.25 -36.73
CA PRO A 1019 36.41 27.21 -35.76
C PRO A 1019 35.93 27.50 -34.33
N TYR A 1020 36.56 26.81 -33.39
CA TYR A 1020 36.34 26.83 -31.95
C TYR A 1020 36.89 28.11 -31.31
N ASP A 1021 36.01 29.04 -30.96
CA ASP A 1021 36.09 29.91 -29.77
C ASP A 1021 34.82 30.79 -29.73
N GLU A 1022 34.05 30.68 -28.65
CA GLU A 1022 32.78 31.40 -28.33
C GLU A 1022 31.47 30.80 -28.92
N ALA A 1023 30.39 30.89 -28.12
CA ALA A 1023 29.05 30.39 -28.39
C ALA A 1023 28.61 30.65 -29.84
N ALA A 1024 28.47 29.58 -30.63
CA ALA A 1024 28.28 29.69 -32.06
C ALA A 1024 26.80 29.87 -32.41
N THR A 1025 26.44 31.07 -32.86
CA THR A 1025 25.22 31.28 -33.66
C THR A 1025 25.47 30.76 -35.07
N VAL A 1026 24.63 29.84 -35.54
CA VAL A 1026 24.74 29.22 -36.87
C VAL A 1026 23.50 29.53 -37.70
N THR A 1027 23.67 30.06 -38.91
CA THR A 1027 22.57 30.27 -39.85
C THR A 1027 22.48 29.11 -40.84
N ALA A 1028 21.30 28.46 -40.93
CA ALA A 1028 20.99 27.41 -41.89
C ALA A 1028 20.08 27.89 -43.02
N ALA A 1029 20.38 27.44 -44.23
CA ALA A 1029 19.50 27.51 -45.39
C ALA A 1029 18.60 26.26 -45.47
N ASP A 1030 17.58 26.34 -46.31
CA ASP A 1030 16.68 25.21 -46.59
C ASP A 1030 17.45 24.02 -47.20
N GLY A 1031 17.26 22.84 -46.61
CA GLY A 1031 17.96 21.60 -46.94
C GLY A 1031 19.32 21.41 -46.25
N ASP A 1032 19.78 22.37 -45.43
CA ASP A 1032 21.09 22.25 -44.77
C ASP A 1032 21.11 21.16 -43.70
N THR A 1033 22.27 20.52 -43.54
CA THR A 1033 22.59 19.65 -42.40
C THR A 1033 23.53 20.38 -41.45
N LEU A 1034 23.07 20.66 -40.24
CA LEU A 1034 23.84 21.28 -39.16
C LEU A 1034 24.39 20.22 -38.23
N VAL A 1035 25.65 20.36 -37.83
CA VAL A 1035 26.26 19.49 -36.81
C VAL A 1035 26.17 20.18 -35.45
N VAL A 1036 25.53 19.51 -34.50
CA VAL A 1036 25.43 19.94 -33.08
C VAL A 1036 26.11 18.88 -32.24
N ARG A 1037 26.93 19.28 -31.27
CA ARG A 1037 27.73 18.38 -30.43
C ARG A 1037 27.58 18.71 -28.95
N SER A 1038 27.83 17.73 -28.09
CA SER A 1038 27.95 17.91 -26.63
C SER A 1038 29.41 18.07 -26.19
N PHE A 1039 29.77 19.17 -25.53
CA PHE A 1039 31.14 19.38 -25.01
C PHE A 1039 31.17 19.69 -23.51
N GLY A 1040 32.25 19.24 -22.84
CA GLY A 1040 32.65 19.65 -21.49
C GLY A 1040 31.88 19.01 -20.33
N ALA A 1041 32.43 19.05 -19.12
CA ALA A 1041 31.74 18.62 -17.89
C ALA A 1041 30.52 19.51 -17.52
N ASP A 1042 30.26 20.56 -18.30
CA ASP A 1042 29.32 21.64 -17.99
C ASP A 1042 27.92 21.46 -18.61
N LEU A 1043 27.63 20.29 -19.23
CA LEU A 1043 26.32 19.95 -19.81
C LEU A 1043 25.81 20.99 -20.83
N SER A 1044 26.54 21.21 -21.93
CA SER A 1044 26.20 22.22 -22.96
C SER A 1044 26.30 21.70 -24.40
N TYR A 1045 25.58 22.35 -25.32
CA TYR A 1045 25.74 22.18 -26.77
C TYR A 1045 26.78 23.17 -27.34
N ASP A 1046 27.54 22.77 -28.36
CA ASP A 1046 28.49 23.65 -29.07
C ASP A 1046 27.79 24.77 -29.86
N VAL A 1047 26.62 24.45 -30.42
CA VAL A 1047 25.71 25.41 -31.04
C VAL A 1047 24.67 25.81 -29.99
N THR A 1048 24.62 27.09 -29.65
CA THR A 1048 23.64 27.65 -28.69
C THR A 1048 22.49 28.36 -29.40
N GLU A 1049 22.69 28.78 -30.65
CA GLU A 1049 21.66 29.44 -31.45
C GLU A 1049 21.71 28.99 -32.91
N ILE A 1050 20.57 28.52 -33.44
CA ILE A 1050 20.37 28.18 -34.85
C ILE A 1050 19.44 29.24 -35.45
N ARG A 1051 19.78 29.85 -36.58
CA ARG A 1051 18.92 30.79 -37.33
C ARG A 1051 18.51 30.16 -38.64
N ALA A 1052 17.21 30.04 -38.90
CA ALA A 1052 16.71 29.48 -40.16
C ALA A 1052 15.42 30.19 -40.59
N ALA A 1053 15.11 30.17 -41.89
CA ALA A 1053 13.90 30.81 -42.40
C ALA A 1053 12.65 29.97 -42.05
N ALA A 1054 11.55 30.62 -41.65
CA ALA A 1054 10.30 29.92 -41.37
C ALA A 1054 9.85 29.04 -42.56
N GLY A 1055 9.47 27.80 -42.29
CA GLY A 1055 9.05 26.83 -43.30
C GLY A 1055 10.18 26.13 -44.07
N SER A 1056 11.44 26.48 -43.83
CA SER A 1056 12.58 25.70 -44.35
C SER A 1056 12.70 24.35 -43.60
N THR A 1057 13.29 23.36 -44.26
CA THR A 1057 13.61 22.06 -43.67
C THR A 1057 15.10 22.01 -43.37
N ILE A 1058 15.48 21.75 -42.12
CA ILE A 1058 16.88 21.60 -41.72
C ILE A 1058 17.08 20.25 -41.05
N THR A 1059 18.25 19.64 -41.27
CA THR A 1059 18.63 18.38 -40.61
C THR A 1059 19.67 18.68 -39.53
N ILE A 1060 19.43 18.21 -38.32
CA ILE A 1060 20.39 18.23 -37.24
C ILE A 1060 21.07 16.87 -37.20
N ARG A 1061 22.38 16.87 -37.42
CA ARG A 1061 23.27 15.76 -37.06
C ARG A 1061 23.78 16.04 -35.65
N TYR A 1062 23.27 15.32 -34.68
CA TYR A 1062 23.74 15.37 -33.30
C TYR A 1062 24.89 14.38 -33.09
N ASP A 1063 26.07 14.88 -32.70
CA ASP A 1063 27.26 14.08 -32.40
C ASP A 1063 27.51 14.08 -30.89
N ASN A 1064 27.30 12.95 -30.20
CA ASN A 1064 27.54 12.91 -28.76
C ASN A 1064 29.02 12.70 -28.47
N THR A 1065 29.75 13.81 -28.29
CA THR A 1065 31.20 13.79 -28.05
C THR A 1065 31.61 13.62 -26.58
N GLN A 1066 30.65 13.38 -25.67
CA GLN A 1066 30.92 13.06 -24.25
C GLN A 1066 31.43 11.63 -24.07
N SER A 1067 32.26 11.39 -23.04
CA SER A 1067 32.86 10.07 -22.78
C SER A 1067 32.01 9.14 -21.93
N GLU A 1068 31.06 9.67 -21.14
CA GLU A 1068 30.39 8.89 -20.09
C GLU A 1068 28.86 8.90 -20.15
N MET A 1069 28.24 9.96 -20.69
CA MET A 1069 26.78 10.14 -20.61
C MET A 1069 26.11 10.20 -21.99
N PRO A 1070 24.92 9.58 -22.16
CA PRO A 1070 24.14 9.69 -23.37
C PRO A 1070 23.33 11.00 -23.40
N HIS A 1071 23.06 11.52 -24.59
CA HIS A 1071 22.40 12.81 -24.79
C HIS A 1071 21.53 12.80 -26.06
N ASN A 1072 20.59 13.74 -26.14
CA ASN A 1072 19.73 13.96 -27.30
C ASN A 1072 19.51 15.46 -27.54
N VAL A 1073 18.81 15.80 -28.61
CA VAL A 1073 18.33 17.15 -28.92
C VAL A 1073 16.82 17.09 -29.14
N VAL A 1074 16.05 17.84 -28.35
CA VAL A 1074 14.58 17.88 -28.40
C VAL A 1074 14.12 19.33 -28.56
N PHE A 1075 13.44 19.65 -29.65
CA PHE A 1075 12.90 20.98 -29.97
C PHE A 1075 11.49 21.17 -29.42
N VAL A 1076 11.27 22.24 -28.64
CA VAL A 1076 9.99 22.53 -27.98
C VAL A 1076 9.36 23.83 -28.45
N TYR A 1077 8.03 23.91 -28.47
CA TYR A 1077 7.30 25.05 -29.05
C TYR A 1077 7.40 26.35 -28.21
N ALA A 1078 7.54 26.27 -26.89
CA ALA A 1078 7.70 27.44 -26.01
C ALA A 1078 8.68 27.20 -24.86
N GLU A 1079 9.27 28.28 -24.31
CA GLU A 1079 10.11 28.20 -23.11
C GLU A 1079 9.38 27.62 -21.89
N GLY A 1080 8.09 27.94 -21.73
CA GLY A 1080 7.25 27.39 -20.66
C GLY A 1080 7.06 25.87 -20.76
N ASP A 1081 7.33 25.27 -21.92
CA ASP A 1081 7.17 23.83 -22.16
C ASP A 1081 8.40 23.02 -21.74
N ILE A 1082 9.55 23.66 -21.49
CA ILE A 1082 10.80 22.97 -21.11
C ILE A 1082 10.59 22.11 -19.86
N TYR A 1083 9.93 22.66 -18.83
CA TYR A 1083 9.73 21.94 -17.57
C TYR A 1083 8.68 20.83 -17.69
N PRO A 1084 7.48 21.05 -18.28
CA PRO A 1084 6.55 19.96 -18.59
C PRO A 1084 7.16 18.83 -19.42
N VAL A 1085 7.87 19.16 -20.51
CA VAL A 1085 8.52 18.18 -21.40
C VAL A 1085 9.64 17.44 -20.67
N GLY A 1086 10.49 18.15 -19.92
CA GLY A 1086 11.57 17.55 -19.15
C GLY A 1086 11.07 16.63 -18.02
N MET A 1087 10.01 17.02 -17.32
CA MET A 1087 9.41 16.20 -16.26
C MET A 1087 8.68 14.98 -16.80
N ALA A 1088 8.02 15.09 -17.96
CA ALA A 1088 7.43 13.97 -18.65
C ALA A 1088 8.50 13.00 -19.17
N ALA A 1089 9.61 13.53 -19.68
CA ALA A 1089 10.74 12.74 -20.16
C ALA A 1089 11.35 11.83 -19.07
N LEU A 1090 11.38 12.25 -17.80
CA LEU A 1090 11.84 11.42 -16.67
C LEU A 1090 11.06 10.10 -16.53
N ARG A 1091 9.83 10.06 -17.04
CA ARG A 1091 8.94 8.90 -17.01
C ARG A 1091 9.01 8.07 -18.29
N ALA A 1092 9.72 8.56 -19.31
CA ALA A 1092 9.79 7.97 -20.65
C ALA A 1092 11.15 7.30 -20.93
N LEU A 1093 11.73 6.61 -19.93
CA LEU A 1093 13.01 5.90 -20.06
C LEU A 1093 13.03 4.93 -21.24
N GLN A 1094 11.94 4.21 -21.46
CA GLN A 1094 11.79 3.22 -22.54
C GLN A 1094 11.69 3.85 -23.94
N HIS A 1095 11.41 5.16 -24.00
CA HIS A 1095 11.33 5.94 -25.23
C HIS A 1095 12.49 6.93 -25.34
N GLU A 1096 13.66 6.53 -24.83
CA GLU A 1096 14.90 7.33 -24.94
C GLU A 1096 14.75 8.74 -24.34
N TYR A 1097 13.93 8.85 -23.29
CA TYR A 1097 13.55 10.11 -22.62
C TYR A 1097 12.81 11.10 -23.52
N ILE A 1098 12.08 10.61 -24.52
CA ILE A 1098 11.12 11.40 -25.28
C ILE A 1098 9.73 11.16 -24.67
N PRO A 1099 9.02 12.20 -24.17
CA PRO A 1099 7.67 12.04 -23.61
C PRO A 1099 6.73 11.31 -24.56
N VAL A 1100 5.84 10.48 -24.02
CA VAL A 1100 4.83 9.75 -24.79
C VAL A 1100 3.40 10.08 -24.40
N ASP A 1101 3.18 10.88 -23.35
CA ASP A 1101 1.86 11.43 -23.06
C ASP A 1101 1.51 12.51 -24.09
N ASP A 1102 0.28 12.47 -24.62
CA ASP A 1102 -0.17 13.36 -25.70
C ASP A 1102 0.01 14.86 -25.37
N GLU A 1103 -0.07 15.23 -24.09
CA GLU A 1103 0.04 16.62 -23.65
C GLU A 1103 1.49 17.14 -23.71
N ALA A 1104 2.48 16.37 -23.23
CA ALA A 1104 3.89 16.76 -23.32
C ALA A 1104 4.48 16.47 -24.70
N TYR A 1105 4.08 15.39 -25.37
CA TYR A 1105 4.52 15.09 -26.73
C TYR A 1105 4.04 16.15 -27.73
N GLY A 1106 2.81 16.66 -27.57
CA GLY A 1106 2.27 17.76 -28.38
C GLY A 1106 3.02 19.09 -28.23
N LYS A 1107 3.94 19.22 -27.26
CA LYS A 1107 4.79 20.41 -27.04
C LYS A 1107 6.15 20.32 -27.74
N ILE A 1108 6.44 19.20 -28.41
CA ILE A 1108 7.69 18.93 -29.14
C ILE A 1108 7.41 18.96 -30.64
N PHE A 1109 8.36 19.46 -31.45
CA PHE A 1109 8.23 19.46 -32.92
C PHE A 1109 9.38 18.80 -33.67
N GLY A 1110 10.34 18.25 -32.94
CA GLY A 1110 11.40 17.43 -33.50
C GLY A 1110 12.35 16.98 -32.41
N TYR A 1111 12.86 15.76 -32.52
CA TYR A 1111 13.83 15.22 -31.59
C TYR A 1111 14.74 14.21 -32.25
N THR A 1112 15.95 14.06 -31.71
CA THR A 1112 16.82 12.92 -32.01
C THR A 1112 16.54 11.77 -31.05
N ARG A 1113 16.87 10.53 -31.46
CA ARG A 1113 17.11 9.44 -30.52
C ARG A 1113 18.17 9.80 -29.48
N LEU A 1114 18.22 9.06 -28.38
CA LEU A 1114 19.29 9.21 -27.39
C LEU A 1114 20.60 8.61 -27.92
N ALA A 1115 21.58 9.46 -28.19
CA ALA A 1115 22.90 9.06 -28.67
C ALA A 1115 23.81 8.70 -27.48
N ARG A 1116 24.40 7.51 -27.49
CA ARG A 1116 25.43 7.11 -26.51
C ARG A 1116 26.77 7.84 -26.76
N PRO A 1117 27.71 7.86 -25.80
CA PRO A 1117 29.07 8.36 -26.03
C PRO A 1117 29.67 7.88 -27.36
N GLY A 1118 30.04 8.82 -28.23
CA GLY A 1118 30.62 8.56 -29.56
C GLY A 1118 29.62 8.21 -30.66
N GLU A 1119 28.32 8.16 -30.38
CA GLU A 1119 27.29 7.93 -31.39
C GLU A 1119 26.79 9.23 -32.04
N VAL A 1120 26.27 9.07 -33.25
CA VAL A 1120 25.61 10.12 -34.02
C VAL A 1120 24.11 9.80 -34.13
N ALA A 1121 23.28 10.82 -33.92
CA ALA A 1121 21.83 10.77 -34.13
C ALA A 1121 21.39 11.90 -35.08
N TYR A 1122 20.24 11.72 -35.72
CA TYR A 1122 19.73 12.67 -36.72
C TYR A 1122 18.28 13.03 -36.43
N VAL A 1123 17.91 14.28 -36.73
CA VAL A 1123 16.52 14.70 -36.84
C VAL A 1123 16.38 15.71 -37.97
N THR A 1124 15.40 15.52 -38.83
CA THR A 1124 15.00 16.54 -39.82
C THR A 1124 13.75 17.24 -39.32
N ILE A 1125 13.82 18.57 -39.20
CA ILE A 1125 12.72 19.39 -38.71
C ILE A 1125 12.29 20.40 -39.77
N THR A 1126 10.99 20.69 -39.81
CA THR A 1126 10.47 21.87 -40.51
C THR A 1126 10.48 23.04 -39.53
N VAL A 1127 11.17 24.12 -39.89
CA VAL A 1127 11.33 25.31 -39.05
C VAL A 1127 9.95 25.96 -38.83
N PRO A 1128 9.49 26.13 -37.57
CA PRO A 1128 8.18 26.68 -37.27
C PRO A 1128 8.04 28.15 -37.74
N PRO A 1129 6.85 28.78 -37.63
CA PRO A 1129 6.66 30.19 -37.95
C PRO A 1129 7.64 31.13 -37.20
N PRO A 1130 7.83 32.39 -37.65
CA PRO A 1130 8.80 33.30 -37.04
C PRO A 1130 8.66 33.39 -35.51
N GLY A 1131 9.76 33.16 -34.79
CA GLY A 1131 9.73 32.95 -33.34
C GLY A 1131 11.05 32.41 -32.78
N SER A 1132 11.11 32.23 -31.47
CA SER A 1132 12.26 31.64 -30.78
C SER A 1132 11.83 30.39 -30.03
N TYR A 1133 12.44 29.26 -30.39
CA TYR A 1133 12.07 27.92 -29.95
C TYR A 1133 13.24 27.28 -29.21
N PRO A 1134 13.10 26.82 -27.96
CA PRO A 1134 14.18 26.11 -27.28
C PRO A 1134 14.43 24.73 -27.91
N TYR A 1135 15.66 24.25 -27.81
CA TYR A 1135 15.95 22.83 -27.83
C TYR A 1135 16.76 22.43 -26.60
N ILE A 1136 16.46 21.24 -26.08
CA ILE A 1136 16.93 20.77 -24.78
C ILE A 1136 17.42 19.33 -24.86
N CYS A 1137 18.25 18.92 -23.90
CA CYS A 1137 18.52 17.50 -23.66
C CYS A 1137 17.54 16.98 -22.61
N THR A 1138 16.78 15.95 -22.93
CA THR A 1138 15.77 15.40 -22.02
C THR A 1138 16.28 14.23 -21.17
N TYR A 1139 17.57 13.88 -21.27
CA TYR A 1139 18.20 12.95 -20.34
C TYR A 1139 18.09 13.46 -18.88
N PRO A 1140 17.91 12.58 -17.87
CA PRO A 1140 17.58 12.99 -16.51
C PRO A 1140 18.53 14.03 -15.93
N GLY A 1141 17.95 15.14 -15.45
CA GLY A 1141 18.68 16.26 -14.86
C GLY A 1141 19.32 17.23 -15.87
N HIS A 1142 19.24 16.98 -17.18
CA HIS A 1142 19.93 17.80 -18.17
C HIS A 1142 19.07 18.96 -18.72
N PHE A 1143 17.75 18.80 -18.78
CA PHE A 1143 16.86 19.76 -19.47
C PHE A 1143 16.84 21.17 -18.89
N THR A 1144 17.29 21.36 -17.64
CA THR A 1144 17.43 22.68 -17.00
C THR A 1144 18.77 23.36 -17.26
N MET A 1145 19.78 22.63 -17.76
CA MET A 1145 21.16 23.12 -17.93
C MET A 1145 21.62 23.07 -19.39
N MET A 1146 21.26 22.03 -20.12
CA MET A 1146 21.71 21.76 -21.49
C MET A 1146 20.66 22.21 -22.50
N GLN A 1147 20.76 23.46 -22.94
CA GLN A 1147 19.77 24.11 -23.82
C GLN A 1147 20.44 24.90 -24.95
N GLY A 1148 19.72 25.05 -26.05
CA GLY A 1148 20.00 26.04 -27.10
C GLY A 1148 18.71 26.58 -27.70
N ARG A 1149 18.81 27.44 -28.71
CA ARG A 1149 17.65 28.11 -29.31
C ARG A 1149 17.64 28.04 -30.82
N LEU A 1150 16.50 27.74 -31.42
CA LEU A 1150 16.20 27.94 -32.82
C LEU A 1150 15.45 29.28 -33.00
N ILE A 1151 16.00 30.19 -33.78
CA ILE A 1151 15.39 31.45 -34.21
C ILE A 1151 14.86 31.26 -35.63
N SER A 1152 13.54 31.21 -35.74
CA SER A 1152 12.85 31.23 -37.02
C SER A 1152 12.68 32.69 -37.49
N GLN A 1153 13.22 33.01 -38.66
CA GLN A 1153 13.20 34.36 -39.27
C GLN A 1153 12.20 34.49 -40.41
#